data_AF-A0A949NKY5-F1
#
_entry.id   AF-A0A949NKY5-F1
#
_cell.length_a   1.000
_cell.length_b   1.000
_cell.length_c   1.000
_cell.angle_alpha   90.00
_cell.angle_beta   90.00
_cell.angle_gamma   90.00
#
_symmetry.space_group_name_H-M   'P 1'
#
loop_
_entity.id
_entity.type
_entity.pdbx_description
1 polymer ?
#
loop_
_entity_poly.entity_id
_entity_poly.type
_entity_poly.pdbx_seq_one_letter_code
_entity_poly.pdbx_strand_id
1 'polypeptide(L)'
;MAMERYNPKQAETRWQQVWEEARIFETDNDSPDPKYYVLEMFPYPSGRIHMGHVRNYAMGDVVARYKRARGFNVLHPMGWDAFGMPAENAAIQNKVHPRDWTYANIDAMRKQLKSMGLSLDWSREFATCDVEYYAQQQALFLDFLKAGLIYRRNSKVNWDPVDMTVLANEQVIDGRGWRSGALVEQRELTQWFFRITDFAEDLLQSLDELDQWPEKVRLMQKNWIGKSEGLTIRWEIINPAEAGGATDIEVYTTRPDTLYGASFMAIAADHPLAKELAAKDPAIAEFCDQCRRAGTSLAALETADKIGFKTAVNVTHPLDPDWTVPVFIANFVLMDYGTGAIFGCPSGDQRDLDFARKYNLPVTPVVMPAEADAASFVITDTAYVGDGVMINSRELDGMSPDQAFDAVASRLEGKTLGNAPQAARRTNYRLRDWGLSRQRYWGAPIPVIHCDDCGVVPVPAEDLPVRLPDDVTLDKPGNPLDHHPTWKHVDCPTCGKPARRETDTMDTFVDSSWYFARFTAPHHASPTDPAVASAWLPVDQYIGGIEHAILHLLYSRFFTRAMRQTGHVDLKEPFRGLFTQGMVVHETYRAENGGKGEWVPPAEVEIEEIDGVRTARRAGTGESLTIGSIEKMSKSKKNVVDPDDIIDSYGADTARFFMLSDSPPDRDVIWTEAGVEGAHRFVQRIWRLLGEASANLKGIEAKTGTEGLALAVSRHAHKTVKAVGEDIEKLAFNKAVARLYELVNTLAAPLSDVAAGKADPDLTSACKQAADMVVLLIAPMMPHLAEECWKLLGNDGMVATTAWPDHDSSLVTDEQVVLPVQINGKKRGELTIDRNADQAAVEAAVLALDFVRAATGGNPPRKLIIVPQRIVNVVI
;
A
#
# COMPACT_ATOMS: atom_id res chain seq x y z
N MET A 1 -43.50 21.96 20.02
CA MET A 1 -42.28 22.78 20.23
C MET A 1 -41.26 22.32 19.21
N ALA A 2 -40.46 23.21 18.62
CA ALA A 2 -39.43 22.80 17.67
C ALA A 2 -38.39 21.92 18.40
N MET A 3 -37.97 20.82 17.76
CA MET A 3 -36.94 19.92 18.31
C MET A 3 -35.63 20.69 18.48
N GLU A 4 -34.96 20.52 19.62
CA GLU A 4 -33.64 21.11 19.83
C GLU A 4 -32.63 20.52 18.84
N ARG A 5 -31.68 21.34 18.36
CA ARG A 5 -30.65 20.87 17.42
C ARG A 5 -29.75 19.83 18.08
N TYR A 6 -29.24 18.89 17.29
CA TYR A 6 -28.28 17.90 17.78
C TYR A 6 -27.01 18.61 18.24
N ASN A 7 -26.58 18.32 19.47
CA ASN A 7 -25.37 18.88 20.06
C ASN A 7 -24.26 17.80 20.12
N PRO A 8 -23.38 17.73 19.10
CA PRO A 8 -22.34 16.71 19.04
C PRO A 8 -21.41 16.80 20.24
N LYS A 9 -20.99 18.01 20.65
CA LYS A 9 -20.04 18.20 21.76
C LYS A 9 -20.47 17.54 23.07
N GLN A 10 -21.77 17.58 23.38
CA GLN A 10 -22.31 16.93 24.57
C GLN A 10 -22.53 15.43 24.37
N ALA A 11 -23.11 15.04 23.23
CA ALA A 11 -23.44 13.65 22.93
C ALA A 11 -22.19 12.77 22.77
N GLU A 12 -21.21 13.22 21.99
CA GLU A 12 -20.01 12.47 21.65
C GLU A 12 -19.17 12.19 22.90
N THR A 13 -18.88 13.22 23.70
CA THR A 13 -18.17 13.09 24.98
C THR A 13 -18.86 12.09 25.91
N ARG A 14 -20.19 12.15 26.01
CA ARG A 14 -20.97 11.26 26.89
C ARG A 14 -20.87 9.81 26.45
N TRP A 15 -21.08 9.51 25.17
CA TRP A 15 -21.07 8.11 24.71
C TRP A 15 -19.67 7.51 24.68
N GLN A 16 -18.64 8.29 24.35
CA GLN A 16 -17.25 7.85 24.47
C GLN A 16 -16.93 7.43 25.90
N GLN A 17 -17.34 8.22 26.89
CA GLN A 17 -17.18 7.87 28.31
C GLN A 17 -17.94 6.59 28.67
N VAL A 18 -19.20 6.45 28.24
CA VAL A 18 -20.01 5.25 28.51
C VAL A 18 -19.37 3.99 27.92
N TRP A 19 -18.88 4.04 26.68
CA TRP A 19 -18.23 2.88 26.05
C TRP A 19 -16.91 2.50 26.72
N GLU A 20 -16.10 3.49 27.13
CA GLU A 20 -14.83 3.27 27.83
C GLU A 20 -15.06 2.66 29.22
N GLU A 21 -15.99 3.22 30.01
CA GLU A 21 -16.33 2.71 31.35
C GLU A 21 -16.88 1.28 31.31
N ALA A 22 -17.64 0.95 30.26
CA ALA A 22 -18.16 -0.39 30.02
C ALA A 22 -17.17 -1.34 29.34
N ARG A 23 -16.01 -0.85 28.88
CA ARG A 23 -14.94 -1.63 28.22
C ARG A 23 -15.43 -2.46 27.03
N ILE A 24 -16.46 -1.99 26.31
CA ILE A 24 -17.18 -2.79 25.31
C ILE A 24 -16.38 -3.14 24.05
N PHE A 25 -15.24 -2.47 23.83
CA PHE A 25 -14.38 -2.70 22.68
C PHE A 25 -13.13 -3.52 23.00
N GLU A 26 -12.92 -3.91 24.26
CA GLU A 26 -11.85 -4.85 24.60
C GLU A 26 -12.12 -6.22 23.97
N THR A 27 -11.07 -6.85 23.45
CA THR A 27 -11.16 -8.13 22.75
C THR A 27 -10.88 -9.29 23.70
N ASP A 28 -11.84 -10.19 23.83
CA ASP A 28 -11.73 -11.41 24.62
C ASP A 28 -11.09 -12.54 23.80
N ASN A 29 -9.93 -13.04 24.23
CA ASN A 29 -9.24 -14.16 23.55
C ASN A 29 -9.94 -15.51 23.77
N ASP A 30 -10.79 -15.62 24.79
CA ASP A 30 -11.47 -16.87 25.17
C ASP A 30 -12.91 -16.93 24.64
N SER A 31 -13.35 -15.92 23.87
CA SER A 31 -14.70 -15.88 23.31
C SER A 31 -14.93 -17.06 22.35
N PRO A 32 -16.08 -17.76 22.45
CA PRO A 32 -16.45 -18.84 21.54
C PRO A 32 -16.99 -18.34 20.19
N ASP A 33 -17.21 -17.02 20.05
CA ASP A 33 -17.78 -16.41 18.85
C ASP A 33 -16.77 -16.42 17.70
N PRO A 34 -17.23 -16.42 16.43
CA PRO A 34 -16.33 -16.35 15.29
C PRO A 34 -15.47 -15.08 15.34
N LYS A 35 -14.16 -15.24 15.15
CA LYS A 35 -13.22 -14.13 15.18
C LYS A 35 -13.30 -13.26 13.92
N TYR A 36 -13.01 -11.96 14.07
CA TYR A 36 -12.72 -11.07 12.94
C TYR A 36 -11.65 -10.04 13.34
N TYR A 37 -10.49 -10.09 12.71
CA TYR A 37 -9.38 -9.17 12.95
C TYR A 37 -9.37 -8.05 11.88
N VAL A 38 -9.76 -6.84 12.29
CA VAL A 38 -9.62 -5.61 11.51
C VAL A 38 -8.34 -4.90 11.94
N LEU A 39 -7.52 -4.51 10.97
CA LEU A 39 -6.29 -3.78 11.27
C LEU A 39 -6.02 -2.71 10.22
N GLU A 40 -5.87 -1.49 10.68
CA GLU A 40 -5.33 -0.38 9.91
C GLU A 40 -3.81 -0.26 10.11
N MET A 41 -3.11 0.24 9.10
CA MET A 41 -1.72 0.69 9.27
C MET A 41 -1.64 1.70 10.43
N PHE A 42 -0.96 1.31 11.50
CA PHE A 42 -0.74 2.16 12.66
C PHE A 42 0.12 3.40 12.30
N PRO A 43 -0.07 4.56 12.96
CA PRO A 43 0.57 5.79 12.51
C PRO A 43 1.98 5.97 13.08
N TYR A 44 2.81 6.73 12.36
CA TYR A 44 4.03 7.34 12.93
C TYR A 44 3.64 8.48 13.89
N PRO A 45 4.13 8.51 15.14
CA PRO A 45 3.86 9.56 16.11
C PRO A 45 4.72 10.81 15.84
N SER A 46 4.51 11.40 14.67
CA SER A 46 5.30 12.49 14.10
C SER A 46 4.66 13.88 14.31
N GLY A 47 3.65 14.00 15.16
CA GLY A 47 2.91 15.24 15.41
C GLY A 47 1.44 14.96 15.69
N ARG A 48 0.54 15.64 14.97
CA ARG A 48 -0.92 15.43 15.05
C ARG A 48 -1.43 14.55 13.90
N ILE A 49 -2.62 13.96 14.06
CA ILE A 49 -3.32 13.32 12.94
C ILE A 49 -3.87 14.37 11.96
N HIS A 50 -4.33 13.93 10.79
CA HIS A 50 -4.89 14.78 9.73
C HIS A 50 -6.00 14.00 9.01
N MET A 51 -6.77 14.63 8.13
CA MET A 51 -7.92 13.97 7.47
C MET A 51 -7.59 12.69 6.69
N GLY A 52 -6.36 12.54 6.18
CA GLY A 52 -5.88 11.25 5.64
C GLY A 52 -5.88 10.09 6.65
N HIS A 53 -5.52 10.35 7.91
CA HIS A 53 -5.60 9.35 8.99
C HIS A 53 -7.05 9.04 9.32
N VAL A 54 -7.89 10.06 9.42
CA VAL A 54 -9.32 9.92 9.73
C VAL A 54 -10.01 9.06 8.69
N ARG A 55 -9.71 9.27 7.40
CA ARG A 55 -10.25 8.46 6.31
C ARG A 55 -9.92 6.97 6.49
N ASN A 56 -8.66 6.66 6.82
CA ASN A 56 -8.20 5.30 7.02
C ASN A 56 -8.89 4.63 8.23
N TYR A 57 -8.83 5.27 9.40
CA TYR A 57 -9.34 4.69 10.65
C TYR A 57 -10.87 4.68 10.73
N ALA A 58 -11.56 5.62 10.08
CA ALA A 58 -13.03 5.57 9.98
C ALA A 58 -13.50 4.36 9.15
N MET A 59 -12.76 3.99 8.09
CA MET A 59 -13.10 2.83 7.26
C MET A 59 -12.95 1.51 8.03
N GLY A 60 -11.84 1.32 8.75
CA GLY A 60 -11.67 0.13 9.58
C GLY A 60 -12.66 0.08 10.73
N ASP A 61 -12.96 1.23 11.35
CA ASP A 61 -13.98 1.30 12.41
C ASP A 61 -15.39 0.94 11.91
N VAL A 62 -15.77 1.33 10.69
CA VAL A 62 -17.04 0.90 10.08
C VAL A 62 -17.09 -0.62 9.97
N VAL A 63 -16.01 -1.25 9.49
CA VAL A 63 -15.93 -2.71 9.37
C VAL A 63 -15.98 -3.36 10.75
N ALA A 64 -15.20 -2.88 11.72
CA ALA A 64 -15.15 -3.42 13.07
C ALA A 64 -16.51 -3.36 13.77
N ARG A 65 -17.18 -2.21 13.75
CA ARG A 65 -18.52 -2.04 14.33
C ARG A 65 -19.57 -2.91 13.66
N TYR A 66 -19.55 -2.98 12.33
CA TYR A 66 -20.46 -3.83 11.58
C TYR A 66 -20.23 -5.32 11.91
N LYS A 67 -18.98 -5.79 11.98
CA LYS A 67 -18.68 -7.19 12.33
C LYS A 67 -19.06 -7.51 13.78
N ARG A 68 -18.84 -6.61 14.75
CA ARG A 68 -19.36 -6.78 16.13
C ARG A 68 -20.87 -6.92 16.13
N ALA A 69 -21.59 -6.03 15.44
CA ALA A 69 -23.04 -6.10 15.32
C ALA A 69 -23.52 -7.40 14.63
N ARG A 70 -22.70 -8.01 13.77
CA ARG A 70 -22.98 -9.31 13.14
C ARG A 70 -22.65 -10.52 14.04
N GLY A 71 -22.24 -10.30 15.29
CA GLY A 71 -21.95 -11.35 16.27
C GLY A 71 -20.54 -11.91 16.20
N PHE A 72 -19.58 -11.19 15.61
CA PHE A 72 -18.17 -11.59 15.63
C PHE A 72 -17.47 -11.07 16.88
N ASN A 73 -16.54 -11.88 17.40
CA ASN A 73 -15.52 -11.39 18.32
C ASN A 73 -14.46 -10.61 17.52
N VAL A 74 -14.40 -9.30 17.71
CA VAL A 74 -13.57 -8.42 16.87
C VAL A 74 -12.29 -8.03 17.60
N LEU A 75 -11.14 -8.27 16.96
CA LEU A 75 -9.86 -7.64 17.30
C LEU A 75 -9.70 -6.40 16.43
N HIS A 76 -9.68 -5.22 17.06
CA HIS A 76 -9.51 -3.93 16.39
C HIS A 76 -8.53 -3.07 17.21
N PRO A 77 -7.22 -3.29 17.07
CA PRO A 77 -6.20 -2.70 17.93
C PRO A 77 -5.64 -1.40 17.32
N MET A 78 -4.91 -0.65 18.13
CA MET A 78 -4.11 0.50 17.69
C MET A 78 -2.78 0.53 18.43
N GLY A 79 -1.74 1.05 17.78
CA GLY A 79 -0.41 1.24 18.37
C GLY A 79 0.34 2.35 17.64
N TRP A 80 1.64 2.43 17.83
CA TRP A 80 2.45 3.54 17.30
C TRP A 80 3.75 3.05 16.68
N ASP A 81 4.00 3.35 15.41
CA ASP A 81 5.29 3.10 14.77
C ASP A 81 6.29 4.19 15.18
N ALA A 82 6.88 4.02 16.36
CA ALA A 82 7.46 5.09 17.15
C ALA A 82 8.96 5.32 16.97
N PHE A 83 9.68 4.35 16.41
CA PHE A 83 11.08 4.53 16.05
C PHE A 83 11.27 5.31 14.75
N GLY A 84 12.50 5.76 14.52
CA GLY A 84 12.96 6.27 13.24
C GLY A 84 13.18 7.78 13.18
N MET A 85 13.70 8.15 12.01
CA MET A 85 14.18 9.49 11.70
C MET A 85 13.16 10.65 11.85
N PRO A 86 11.82 10.51 11.68
CA PRO A 86 10.93 11.66 11.84
C PRO A 86 10.96 12.21 13.28
N ALA A 87 10.94 11.29 14.26
CA ALA A 87 10.99 11.65 15.67
C ALA A 87 12.37 12.20 16.05
N GLU A 88 13.45 11.56 15.58
CA GLU A 88 14.82 12.00 15.85
C GLU A 88 15.11 13.40 15.30
N ASN A 89 14.77 13.66 14.02
CA ASN A 89 14.97 14.97 13.41
C ASN A 89 14.15 16.07 14.10
N ALA A 90 12.88 15.78 14.42
CA ALA A 90 12.04 16.74 15.11
C ALA A 90 12.55 17.03 16.54
N ALA A 91 13.06 16.00 17.22
CA ALA A 91 13.65 16.15 18.54
C ALA A 91 14.94 17.00 18.51
N ILE A 92 15.81 16.79 17.51
CA ILE A 92 17.00 17.63 17.27
C ILE A 92 16.60 19.09 17.05
N GLN A 93 15.62 19.34 16.18
CA GLN A 93 15.14 20.71 15.87
C GLN A 93 14.56 21.42 17.10
N ASN A 94 13.83 20.69 17.94
CA ASN A 94 13.18 21.24 19.15
C ASN A 94 14.07 21.15 20.40
N LYS A 95 15.29 20.61 20.29
CA LYS A 95 16.23 20.41 21.41
C LYS A 95 15.64 19.62 22.57
N VAL A 96 14.87 18.58 22.25
CA VAL A 96 14.28 17.63 23.21
C VAL A 96 14.80 16.22 22.95
N HIS A 97 14.61 15.30 23.89
CA HIS A 97 14.97 13.90 23.67
C HIS A 97 13.93 13.22 22.74
N PRO A 98 14.34 12.37 21.77
CA PRO A 98 13.41 11.70 20.85
C PRO A 98 12.31 10.91 21.54
N ARG A 99 12.61 10.29 22.68
CA ARG A 99 11.62 9.61 23.54
C ARG A 99 10.51 10.55 23.98
N ASP A 100 10.86 11.69 24.56
CA ASP A 100 9.89 12.63 25.13
C ASP A 100 9.03 13.25 24.02
N TRP A 101 9.66 13.58 22.88
CA TRP A 101 8.95 14.05 21.69
C TRP A 101 7.94 13.00 21.17
N THR A 102 8.36 11.74 21.12
CA THR A 102 7.53 10.64 20.63
C THR A 102 6.32 10.43 21.55
N TYR A 103 6.52 10.30 22.87
CA TYR A 103 5.40 10.09 23.79
C TYR A 103 4.45 11.30 23.87
N ALA A 104 4.97 12.53 23.76
CA ALA A 104 4.10 13.71 23.67
C ALA A 104 3.20 13.68 22.42
N ASN A 105 3.72 13.23 21.27
CA ASN A 105 2.91 13.06 20.06
C ASN A 105 1.93 11.89 20.17
N ILE A 106 2.36 10.77 20.77
CA ILE A 106 1.48 9.64 21.06
C ILE A 106 0.29 10.10 21.90
N ASP A 107 0.53 10.84 22.99
CA ASP A 107 -0.55 11.33 23.86
C ASP A 107 -1.51 12.27 23.12
N ALA A 108 -0.97 13.16 22.29
CA ALA A 108 -1.77 14.07 21.47
C ALA A 108 -2.62 13.30 20.43
N MET A 109 -2.01 12.40 19.67
CA MET A 109 -2.70 11.61 18.65
C MET A 109 -3.70 10.63 19.27
N ARG A 110 -3.38 10.00 20.41
CA ARG A 110 -4.30 9.15 21.16
C ARG A 110 -5.56 9.92 21.52
N LYS A 111 -5.41 11.14 22.04
CA LYS A 111 -6.55 12.02 22.36
C LYS A 111 -7.39 12.33 21.12
N GLN A 112 -6.78 12.64 19.98
CA GLN A 112 -7.49 12.90 18.72
C GLN A 112 -8.19 11.65 18.17
N LEU A 113 -7.58 10.46 18.28
CA LEU A 113 -8.22 9.21 17.86
C LEU A 113 -9.39 8.82 18.79
N LYS A 114 -9.25 9.06 20.11
CA LYS A 114 -10.36 8.86 21.06
C LYS A 114 -11.53 9.83 20.80
N SER A 115 -11.26 11.09 20.46
CA SER A 115 -12.33 12.05 20.13
C SER A 115 -13.12 11.67 18.86
N MET A 116 -12.52 10.92 17.93
CA MET A 116 -13.22 10.33 16.79
C MET A 116 -14.22 9.20 17.15
N GLY A 117 -14.19 8.71 18.39
CA GLY A 117 -15.05 7.62 18.86
C GLY A 117 -14.83 6.30 18.12
N LEU A 118 -13.58 5.95 17.82
CA LEU A 118 -13.23 4.67 17.19
C LEU A 118 -13.42 3.51 18.20
N SER A 119 -13.85 2.34 17.71
CA SER A 119 -14.08 1.11 18.49
C SER A 119 -12.80 0.29 18.70
N LEU A 120 -11.74 0.97 19.13
CA LEU A 120 -10.41 0.39 19.31
C LEU A 120 -10.27 -0.31 20.68
N ASP A 121 -9.55 -1.42 20.69
CA ASP A 121 -9.08 -2.08 21.91
C ASP A 121 -7.78 -1.40 22.40
N TRP A 122 -7.94 -0.35 23.20
CA TRP A 122 -6.81 0.37 23.82
C TRP A 122 -6.06 -0.46 24.86
N SER A 123 -6.61 -1.59 25.33
CA SER A 123 -5.88 -2.47 26.25
C SER A 123 -4.71 -3.20 25.58
N ARG A 124 -4.67 -3.18 24.24
CA ARG A 124 -3.62 -3.78 23.41
C ARG A 124 -2.64 -2.77 22.83
N GLU A 125 -2.72 -1.53 23.28
CA GLU A 125 -1.88 -0.43 22.80
C GLU A 125 -0.41 -0.65 23.18
N PHE A 126 0.50 -0.43 22.22
CA PHE A 126 1.94 -0.31 22.46
C PHE A 126 2.56 0.68 21.47
N ALA A 127 3.73 1.20 21.82
CA ALA A 127 4.62 1.90 20.90
C ALA A 127 5.78 0.98 20.53
N THR A 128 6.22 0.97 19.27
CA THR A 128 7.35 0.10 18.86
C THR A 128 8.67 0.48 19.53
N CYS A 129 8.76 1.70 20.07
CA CYS A 129 9.88 2.15 20.90
C CYS A 129 9.81 1.70 22.36
N ASP A 130 8.73 1.05 22.78
CA ASP A 130 8.62 0.49 24.13
C ASP A 130 9.62 -0.65 24.32
N VAL A 131 10.28 -0.67 25.47
CA VAL A 131 11.26 -1.70 25.78
C VAL A 131 10.67 -3.10 25.73
N GLU A 132 9.42 -3.26 26.17
CA GLU A 132 8.69 -4.52 26.11
C GLU A 132 8.50 -5.01 24.67
N TYR A 133 8.28 -4.10 23.71
CA TYR A 133 8.12 -4.45 22.30
C TYR A 133 9.46 -4.84 21.66
N TYR A 134 10.45 -3.95 21.70
CA TYR A 134 11.70 -4.21 20.97
C TYR A 134 12.58 -5.27 21.65
N ALA A 135 12.35 -5.60 22.93
CA ALA A 135 12.96 -6.78 23.56
C ALA A 135 12.57 -8.06 22.79
N GLN A 136 11.30 -8.16 22.42
CA GLN A 136 10.80 -9.29 21.66
C GLN A 136 11.25 -9.24 20.19
N GLN A 137 11.40 -8.05 19.62
CA GLN A 137 12.04 -7.88 18.31
C GLN A 137 13.50 -8.35 18.31
N GLN A 138 14.25 -8.06 19.38
CA GLN A 138 15.62 -8.54 19.55
C GLN A 138 15.65 -10.07 19.69
N ALA A 139 14.70 -10.67 20.41
CA ALA A 139 14.56 -12.12 20.47
C ALA A 139 14.29 -12.73 19.07
N LEU A 140 13.36 -12.16 18.29
CA LEU A 140 13.11 -12.56 16.90
C LEU A 140 14.37 -12.45 16.03
N PHE A 141 15.14 -11.37 16.18
CA PHE A 141 16.40 -11.19 15.48
C PHE A 141 17.37 -12.34 15.79
N LEU A 142 17.53 -12.72 17.06
CA LEU A 142 18.42 -13.81 17.46
C LEU A 142 17.95 -15.17 16.90
N ASP A 143 16.64 -15.43 16.89
CA ASP A 143 16.08 -16.63 16.30
C ASP A 143 16.31 -16.69 14.78
N PHE A 144 16.13 -15.56 14.09
CA PHE A 144 16.37 -15.47 12.65
C PHE A 144 17.87 -15.59 12.32
N LEU A 145 18.74 -15.02 13.15
CA LEU A 145 20.19 -15.19 13.04
C LEU A 145 20.59 -16.66 13.22
N LYS A 146 20.06 -17.33 14.24
CA LYS A 146 20.29 -18.77 14.48
C LYS A 146 19.77 -19.64 13.33
N ALA A 147 18.66 -19.26 12.70
CA ALA A 147 18.11 -19.93 11.52
C ALA A 147 18.86 -19.62 10.22
N GLY A 148 19.88 -18.77 10.24
CA GLY A 148 20.66 -18.38 9.06
C GLY A 148 19.97 -17.36 8.15
N LEU A 149 18.83 -16.80 8.58
CA LEU A 149 18.03 -15.83 7.82
C LEU A 149 18.61 -14.41 7.90
N ILE A 150 19.54 -14.17 8.81
CA ILE A 150 20.28 -12.91 8.95
C ILE A 150 21.77 -13.18 8.77
N TYR A 151 22.45 -12.30 8.04
CA TYR A 151 23.89 -12.36 7.87
C TYR A 151 24.50 -10.96 7.76
N ARG A 152 25.83 -10.89 7.85
CA ARG A 152 26.60 -9.64 7.77
C ARG A 152 27.57 -9.70 6.58
N ARG A 153 27.64 -8.62 5.80
CA ARG A 153 28.62 -8.48 4.69
C ARG A 153 29.01 -7.03 4.45
N ASN A 154 30.14 -6.82 3.76
CA ASN A 154 30.45 -5.52 3.16
C ASN A 154 29.52 -5.27 1.97
N SER A 155 28.91 -4.10 1.94
CA SER A 155 28.04 -3.67 0.85
C SER A 155 28.32 -2.23 0.50
N LYS A 156 28.18 -1.90 -0.78
CA LYS A 156 27.95 -0.51 -1.18
C LYS A 156 26.55 -0.11 -0.73
N VAL A 157 26.45 1.08 -0.16
CA VAL A 157 25.24 1.59 0.43
C VAL A 157 25.01 3.02 -0.01
N ASN A 158 23.74 3.37 -0.15
CA ASN A 158 23.31 4.74 -0.36
C ASN A 158 23.51 5.51 0.94
N TRP A 159 24.35 6.53 0.93
CA TRP A 159 24.63 7.37 2.09
C TRP A 159 24.02 8.76 1.88
N ASP A 160 23.16 9.17 2.81
CA ASP A 160 22.68 10.55 2.85
C ASP A 160 23.67 11.42 3.63
N PRO A 161 24.32 12.42 3.01
CA PRO A 161 25.32 13.24 3.69
C PRO A 161 24.73 14.30 4.62
N VAL A 162 23.44 14.63 4.49
CA VAL A 162 22.74 15.58 5.37
C VAL A 162 22.22 14.86 6.59
N ASP A 163 21.48 13.77 6.35
CA ASP A 163 20.97 12.98 7.43
C ASP A 163 22.13 12.26 8.14
N MET A 164 23.18 11.82 7.41
CA MET A 164 24.32 11.01 7.88
C MET A 164 24.00 9.53 8.17
N THR A 165 23.15 8.88 7.36
CA THR A 165 22.81 7.44 7.48
C THR A 165 22.87 6.75 6.13
N VAL A 166 22.99 5.42 6.18
CA VAL A 166 22.53 4.56 5.10
C VAL A 166 21.03 4.71 4.86
N LEU A 167 20.68 4.85 3.59
CA LEU A 167 19.34 4.73 3.05
C LEU A 167 19.21 3.37 2.36
N ALA A 168 18.05 2.73 2.51
CA ALA A 168 17.71 1.60 1.64
C ALA A 168 17.58 2.11 0.18
N ASN A 169 17.68 1.22 -0.82
CA ASN A 169 17.50 1.62 -2.23
C ASN A 169 16.17 2.34 -2.44
N GLU A 170 15.17 1.96 -1.65
CA GLU A 170 13.80 2.44 -1.74
C GLU A 170 13.57 3.79 -1.05
N GLN A 171 14.59 4.28 -0.33
CA GLN A 171 14.61 5.59 0.32
C GLN A 171 15.37 6.64 -0.52
N VAL A 172 15.79 6.28 -1.73
CA VAL A 172 16.45 7.19 -2.68
C VAL A 172 15.51 7.51 -3.84
N ILE A 173 15.04 8.75 -3.92
CA ILE A 173 14.13 9.23 -4.96
C ILE A 173 14.92 10.18 -5.87
N ASP A 174 14.98 9.88 -7.17
CA ASP A 174 15.71 10.67 -8.16
C ASP A 174 17.20 10.93 -7.78
N GLY A 175 17.84 9.93 -7.18
CA GLY A 175 19.24 10.01 -6.73
C GLY A 175 19.43 10.87 -5.47
N ARG A 176 18.35 11.29 -4.82
CA ARG A 176 18.35 12.11 -3.61
C ARG A 176 17.71 11.38 -2.44
N GLY A 177 18.14 11.71 -1.23
CA GLY A 177 17.50 11.20 -0.03
C GLY A 177 16.04 11.64 0.01
N TRP A 178 15.11 10.70 0.19
CA TRP A 178 13.66 10.97 0.09
C TRP A 178 13.15 12.03 1.07
N ARG A 179 13.91 12.33 2.13
CA ARG A 179 13.60 13.37 3.12
C ARG A 179 14.48 14.60 2.99
N SER A 180 15.80 14.41 3.04
CA SER A 180 16.76 15.53 3.01
C SER A 180 16.76 16.27 1.66
N GLY A 181 16.39 15.58 0.56
CA GLY A 181 16.59 16.06 -0.80
C GLY A 181 18.07 16.18 -1.21
N ALA A 182 19.00 15.78 -0.36
CA ALA A 182 20.44 15.80 -0.63
C ALA A 182 20.80 14.74 -1.66
N LEU A 183 21.82 15.00 -2.48
CA LEU A 183 22.37 13.98 -3.37
C LEU A 183 22.98 12.85 -2.54
N VAL A 184 22.58 11.62 -2.84
CA VAL A 184 23.05 10.42 -2.16
C VAL A 184 24.44 10.04 -2.67
N GLU A 185 25.34 9.73 -1.76
CA GLU A 185 26.69 9.22 -2.03
C GLU A 185 26.71 7.69 -1.97
N GLN A 186 27.68 7.04 -2.64
CA GLN A 186 27.95 5.62 -2.42
C GLN A 186 29.09 5.46 -1.41
N ARG A 187 28.87 4.66 -0.36
CA ARG A 187 29.91 4.28 0.61
C ARG A 187 29.99 2.76 0.76
N GLU A 188 31.15 2.24 1.10
CA GLU A 188 31.30 0.83 1.49
C GLU A 188 31.21 0.71 3.01
N LEU A 189 30.20 -0.01 3.51
CA LEU A 189 30.00 -0.28 4.93
C LEU A 189 29.68 -1.76 5.15
N THR A 190 30.11 -2.29 6.30
CA THR A 190 29.69 -3.62 6.75
C THR A 190 28.30 -3.52 7.37
N GLN A 191 27.31 -4.21 6.81
CA GLN A 191 25.90 -4.10 7.21
C GLN A 191 25.26 -5.48 7.42
N TRP A 192 24.16 -5.49 8.17
CA TRP A 192 23.31 -6.65 8.41
C TRP A 192 22.18 -6.74 7.40
N PHE A 193 21.89 -7.95 6.93
CA PHE A 193 20.90 -8.22 5.88
C PHE A 193 19.99 -9.38 6.27
N PHE A 194 18.70 -9.27 5.93
CA PHE A 194 17.78 -10.40 5.87
C PHE A 194 17.87 -11.11 4.52
N ARG A 195 17.92 -12.44 4.52
CA ARG A 195 17.86 -13.32 3.35
C ARG A 195 16.44 -13.43 2.77
N ILE A 196 15.83 -12.31 2.43
CA ILE A 196 14.49 -12.32 1.81
C ILE A 196 14.51 -12.99 0.43
N THR A 197 15.66 -12.98 -0.26
CA THR A 197 15.80 -13.62 -1.59
C THR A 197 15.64 -15.14 -1.56
N ASP A 198 15.94 -15.80 -0.44
CA ASP A 198 15.70 -17.24 -0.24
C ASP A 198 14.19 -17.57 -0.33
N PHE A 199 13.31 -16.58 -0.15
CA PHE A 199 11.85 -16.70 -0.24
C PHE A 199 11.27 -16.11 -1.53
N ALA A 200 12.10 -15.65 -2.48
CA ALA A 200 11.62 -14.91 -3.66
C ALA A 200 10.57 -15.68 -4.48
N GLU A 201 10.80 -16.97 -4.75
CA GLU A 201 9.86 -17.81 -5.50
C GLU A 201 8.56 -18.02 -4.71
N ASP A 202 8.65 -18.34 -3.42
CA ASP A 202 7.46 -18.58 -2.59
C ASP A 202 6.63 -17.30 -2.41
N LEU A 203 7.30 -16.15 -2.19
CA LEU A 203 6.66 -14.83 -2.13
C LEU A 203 5.99 -14.47 -3.46
N LEU A 204 6.55 -14.88 -4.58
CA LEU A 204 5.98 -14.62 -5.90
C LEU A 204 4.75 -15.49 -6.16
N GLN A 205 4.87 -16.80 -5.98
CA GLN A 205 3.79 -17.76 -6.23
C GLN A 205 2.57 -17.51 -5.34
N SER A 206 2.80 -17.18 -4.06
CA SER A 206 1.70 -16.97 -3.10
C SER A 206 0.83 -15.75 -3.44
N LEU A 207 1.27 -14.83 -4.31
CA LEU A 207 0.44 -13.71 -4.76
C LEU A 207 -0.79 -14.17 -5.54
N ASP A 208 -0.74 -15.36 -6.17
CA ASP A 208 -1.87 -15.92 -6.92
C ASP A 208 -2.98 -16.43 -6.00
N GLU A 209 -2.65 -16.73 -4.74
CA GLU A 209 -3.59 -17.19 -3.70
C GLU A 209 -4.30 -16.03 -2.98
N LEU A 210 -3.79 -14.79 -3.13
CA LEU A 210 -4.33 -13.58 -2.48
C LEU A 210 -5.46 -12.95 -3.31
N ASP A 211 -6.61 -13.63 -3.39
CA ASP A 211 -7.77 -13.23 -4.19
C ASP A 211 -8.48 -11.97 -3.67
N GLN A 212 -8.39 -11.68 -2.37
CA GLN A 212 -8.92 -10.47 -1.72
C GLN A 212 -7.92 -9.30 -1.70
N TRP A 213 -6.83 -9.38 -2.47
CA TRP A 213 -5.88 -8.28 -2.64
C TRP A 213 -6.11 -7.53 -3.97
N PRO A 214 -5.96 -6.20 -3.99
CA PRO A 214 -6.05 -5.43 -5.24
C PRO A 214 -5.03 -5.94 -6.26
N GLU A 215 -5.48 -6.19 -7.49
CA GLU A 215 -4.63 -6.66 -8.59
C GLU A 215 -3.41 -5.76 -8.81
N LYS A 216 -3.60 -4.44 -8.69
CA LYS A 216 -2.53 -3.46 -8.77
C LYS A 216 -1.40 -3.73 -7.77
N VAL A 217 -1.72 -4.04 -6.51
CA VAL A 217 -0.71 -4.34 -5.47
C VAL A 217 0.01 -5.64 -5.80
N ARG A 218 -0.73 -6.68 -6.20
CA ARG A 218 -0.14 -7.96 -6.59
C ARG A 218 0.82 -7.79 -7.76
N LEU A 219 0.43 -7.06 -8.80
CA LEU A 219 1.27 -6.76 -9.96
C LEU A 219 2.51 -5.94 -9.58
N MET A 220 2.35 -4.93 -8.71
CA MET A 220 3.49 -4.16 -8.18
C MET A 220 4.50 -5.07 -7.47
N GLN A 221 4.04 -6.03 -6.66
CA GLN A 221 4.94 -6.99 -6.01
C GLN A 221 5.54 -8.02 -6.98
N LYS A 222 4.78 -8.55 -7.96
CA LYS A 222 5.32 -9.43 -9.02
C LYS A 222 6.46 -8.75 -9.76
N ASN A 223 6.23 -7.51 -10.19
CA ASN A 223 7.23 -6.70 -10.86
C ASN A 223 8.42 -6.40 -9.94
N TRP A 224 8.16 -6.13 -8.66
CA TRP A 224 9.21 -5.88 -7.66
C TRP A 224 10.13 -7.09 -7.48
N ILE A 225 9.55 -8.26 -7.24
CA ILE A 225 10.28 -9.52 -7.10
C ILE A 225 11.04 -9.84 -8.39
N GLY A 226 10.39 -9.62 -9.54
CA GLY A 226 11.02 -9.59 -10.86
C GLY A 226 11.74 -10.89 -11.19
N LYS A 227 11.02 -12.01 -11.19
CA LYS A 227 11.55 -13.29 -11.66
C LYS A 227 11.81 -13.22 -13.16
N SER A 228 12.97 -13.69 -13.56
CA SER A 228 13.34 -13.89 -14.96
C SER A 228 14.02 -15.23 -15.12
N GLU A 229 13.78 -15.90 -16.25
CA GLU A 229 14.58 -17.03 -16.69
C GLU A 229 15.51 -16.56 -17.81
N GLY A 230 16.75 -17.01 -17.75
CA GLY A 230 17.78 -16.60 -18.68
C GLY A 230 18.91 -17.60 -18.76
N LEU A 231 20.00 -17.17 -19.39
CA LEU A 231 21.19 -17.97 -19.63
C LEU A 231 22.41 -17.22 -19.11
N THR A 232 23.18 -17.84 -18.22
CA THR A 232 24.56 -17.40 -17.98
C THR A 232 25.43 -17.94 -19.11
N ILE A 233 26.23 -17.08 -19.75
CA ILE A 233 27.06 -17.42 -20.91
C ILE A 233 28.47 -16.90 -20.67
N ARG A 234 29.48 -17.76 -20.88
CA ARG A 234 30.90 -17.41 -20.79
C ARG A 234 31.47 -17.10 -22.17
N TRP A 235 32.01 -15.90 -22.31
CA TRP A 235 32.63 -15.38 -23.54
C TRP A 235 34.14 -15.44 -23.42
N GLU A 236 34.80 -16.20 -24.30
CA GLU A 236 36.24 -16.38 -24.28
C GLU A 236 36.97 -15.07 -24.59
N ILE A 237 37.95 -14.70 -23.77
CA ILE A 237 38.83 -13.55 -24.01
C ILE A 237 39.92 -13.96 -25.00
N ILE A 238 40.04 -13.24 -26.11
CA ILE A 238 40.98 -13.55 -27.20
C ILE A 238 42.44 -13.44 -26.75
N ASN A 239 42.76 -12.42 -25.96
CA ASN A 239 44.11 -12.20 -25.42
C ASN A 239 44.07 -12.03 -23.88
N PRO A 240 44.18 -13.13 -23.10
CA PRO A 240 44.15 -13.06 -21.65
C PRO A 240 45.20 -12.13 -21.04
N ALA A 241 46.34 -11.90 -21.70
CA ALA A 241 47.37 -10.98 -21.19
C ALA A 241 46.88 -9.52 -21.11
N GLU A 242 46.04 -9.09 -22.06
CA GLU A 242 45.40 -7.77 -22.05
C GLU A 242 44.31 -7.66 -20.98
N ALA A 243 43.81 -8.80 -20.50
CA ALA A 243 42.77 -8.90 -19.48
C ALA A 243 43.30 -9.37 -18.11
N GLY A 244 44.60 -9.24 -17.86
CA GLY A 244 45.14 -9.56 -16.53
C GLY A 244 45.23 -11.04 -16.18
N GLY A 245 45.13 -11.91 -17.20
CA GLY A 245 45.08 -13.35 -17.03
C GLY A 245 43.67 -13.93 -16.94
N ALA A 246 42.62 -13.08 -16.96
CA ALA A 246 41.26 -13.56 -17.13
C ALA A 246 41.08 -14.25 -18.49
N THR A 247 40.44 -15.42 -18.51
CA THR A 247 40.25 -16.23 -19.72
C THR A 247 38.88 -16.03 -20.37
N ASP A 248 37.91 -15.53 -19.62
CA ASP A 248 36.54 -15.33 -20.08
C ASP A 248 35.80 -14.29 -19.25
N ILE A 249 34.66 -13.84 -19.79
CA ILE A 249 33.71 -12.94 -19.14
C ILE A 249 32.35 -13.64 -19.13
N GLU A 250 31.79 -13.85 -17.95
CA GLU A 250 30.45 -14.42 -17.79
C GLU A 250 29.39 -13.32 -17.83
N VAL A 251 28.35 -13.48 -18.65
CA VAL A 251 27.21 -12.57 -18.74
C VAL A 251 25.92 -13.31 -18.39
N TYR A 252 24.93 -12.61 -17.87
CA TYR A 252 23.55 -13.12 -17.76
C TYR A 252 22.65 -12.39 -18.76
N THR A 253 21.83 -13.13 -19.51
CA THR A 253 20.84 -12.57 -20.43
C THR A 253 19.51 -13.30 -20.33
N THR A 254 18.41 -12.56 -20.43
CA THR A 254 17.06 -13.13 -20.63
C THR A 254 16.71 -13.29 -22.10
N ARG A 255 17.60 -12.86 -23.01
CA ARG A 255 17.44 -12.90 -24.46
C ARG A 255 18.63 -13.57 -25.16
N PRO A 256 18.99 -14.82 -24.81
CA PRO A 256 20.03 -15.56 -25.53
C PRO A 256 19.65 -15.83 -27.00
N ASP A 257 18.36 -15.76 -27.35
CA ASP A 257 17.88 -15.81 -28.74
C ASP A 257 18.50 -14.71 -29.60
N THR A 258 18.84 -13.55 -29.04
CA THR A 258 19.36 -12.41 -29.78
C THR A 258 20.89 -12.35 -29.88
N LEU A 259 21.61 -13.44 -29.54
CA LEU A 259 23.08 -13.46 -29.55
C LEU A 259 23.68 -13.03 -30.90
N TYR A 260 23.10 -13.43 -32.04
CA TYR A 260 23.58 -13.00 -33.36
C TYR A 260 23.43 -11.49 -33.63
N GLY A 261 22.83 -10.73 -32.71
CA GLY A 261 22.76 -9.27 -32.72
C GLY A 261 23.81 -8.60 -31.82
N ALA A 262 24.70 -9.39 -31.19
CA ALA A 262 25.71 -8.90 -30.26
C ALA A 262 26.68 -7.92 -30.96
N SER A 263 26.74 -6.69 -30.43
CA SER A 263 27.53 -5.61 -31.03
C SER A 263 28.73 -5.22 -30.18
N PHE A 264 28.57 -5.29 -28.86
CA PHE A 264 29.61 -5.02 -27.87
C PHE A 264 29.35 -5.85 -26.61
N MET A 265 30.33 -5.91 -25.73
CA MET A 265 30.15 -6.36 -24.35
C MET A 265 30.41 -5.20 -23.39
N ALA A 266 29.66 -5.11 -22.30
CA ALA A 266 29.81 -4.07 -21.30
C ALA A 266 29.98 -4.68 -19.91
N ILE A 267 30.99 -4.22 -19.18
CA ILE A 267 31.27 -4.60 -17.79
C ILE A 267 31.09 -3.40 -16.86
N ALA A 268 30.69 -3.67 -15.61
CA ALA A 268 30.57 -2.66 -14.58
C ALA A 268 31.94 -2.04 -14.22
N ALA A 269 31.95 -0.78 -13.79
CA ALA A 269 33.17 -0.11 -13.30
C ALA A 269 33.83 -0.84 -12.11
N ASP A 270 33.05 -1.60 -11.34
CA ASP A 270 33.53 -2.40 -10.21
C ASP A 270 33.83 -3.86 -10.56
N HIS A 271 33.64 -4.26 -11.82
CA HIS A 271 33.95 -5.60 -12.27
C HIS A 271 35.43 -5.92 -12.02
N PRO A 272 35.80 -7.14 -11.57
CA PRO A 272 37.20 -7.49 -11.29
C PRO A 272 38.15 -7.15 -12.44
N LEU A 273 37.74 -7.42 -13.68
CA LEU A 273 38.47 -7.04 -14.88
C LEU A 273 38.64 -5.51 -15.02
N ALA A 274 37.58 -4.71 -14.79
CA ALA A 274 37.66 -3.27 -14.86
C ALA A 274 38.63 -2.70 -13.82
N LYS A 275 38.63 -3.25 -12.59
CA LYS A 275 39.57 -2.88 -11.53
C LYS A 275 41.02 -3.19 -11.90
N GLU A 276 41.27 -4.35 -12.50
CA GLU A 276 42.61 -4.71 -12.94
C GLU A 276 43.10 -3.82 -14.10
N LEU A 277 42.23 -3.49 -15.05
CA LEU A 277 42.55 -2.55 -16.12
C LEU A 277 42.80 -1.14 -15.57
N ALA A 278 41.99 -0.66 -14.63
CA ALA A 278 42.15 0.63 -13.96
C ALA A 278 43.48 0.74 -13.21
N ALA A 279 44.01 -0.36 -12.66
CA ALA A 279 45.30 -0.37 -11.99
C ALA A 279 46.49 -0.12 -12.95
N LYS A 280 46.28 -0.31 -14.27
CA LYS A 280 47.31 -0.19 -15.32
C LYS A 280 47.11 1.03 -16.22
N ASP A 281 45.89 1.58 -16.29
CA ASP A 281 45.54 2.74 -17.13
C ASP A 281 44.82 3.84 -16.32
N PRO A 282 45.46 5.01 -16.12
CA PRO A 282 44.84 6.14 -15.40
C PRO A 282 43.53 6.64 -16.01
N ALA A 283 43.35 6.55 -17.33
CA ALA A 283 42.11 7.00 -17.98
C ALA A 283 40.94 6.06 -17.65
N ILE A 284 41.22 4.76 -17.55
CA ILE A 284 40.22 3.77 -17.08
C ILE A 284 39.90 4.01 -15.61
N ALA A 285 40.90 4.28 -14.77
CA ALA A 285 40.68 4.59 -13.36
C ALA A 285 39.78 5.83 -13.18
N GLU A 286 40.05 6.91 -13.91
CA GLU A 286 39.25 8.14 -13.87
C GLU A 286 37.81 7.89 -14.35
N PHE A 287 37.62 7.11 -15.43
CA PHE A 287 36.29 6.72 -15.90
C PHE A 287 35.53 5.87 -14.87
N CYS A 288 36.21 4.92 -14.22
CA CYS A 288 35.60 4.10 -13.17
C CYS A 288 35.24 4.94 -11.93
N ASP A 289 36.04 5.94 -11.58
CA ASP A 289 35.69 6.92 -10.53
C ASP A 289 34.49 7.79 -10.93
N GLN A 290 34.41 8.22 -12.18
CA GLN A 290 33.25 8.96 -12.71
C GLN A 290 31.97 8.12 -12.58
N CYS A 291 32.02 6.85 -12.98
CA CYS A 291 30.87 5.93 -12.85
C CYS A 291 30.44 5.77 -11.39
N ARG A 292 31.40 5.65 -10.46
CA ARG A 292 31.11 5.49 -9.02
C ARG A 292 30.51 6.73 -8.37
N ARG A 293 30.70 7.92 -8.96
CA ARG A 293 30.07 9.17 -8.51
C ARG A 293 28.65 9.36 -9.04
N ALA A 294 28.23 8.58 -10.04
CA ALA A 294 26.88 8.61 -10.57
C ALA A 294 25.90 7.86 -9.63
N GLY A 295 24.65 8.31 -9.58
CA GLY A 295 23.62 7.63 -8.79
C GLY A 295 23.34 6.22 -9.32
N THR A 296 23.23 5.24 -8.42
CA THR A 296 23.02 3.82 -8.73
C THR A 296 21.54 3.40 -8.68
N SER A 297 20.62 4.33 -8.38
CA SER A 297 19.19 4.04 -8.40
C SER A 297 18.71 3.78 -9.83
N LEU A 298 17.69 2.93 -9.98
CA LEU A 298 17.16 2.55 -11.30
C LEU A 298 16.74 3.79 -12.11
N ALA A 299 16.02 4.72 -11.49
CA ALA A 299 15.56 5.96 -12.12
C ALA A 299 16.72 6.88 -12.56
N ALA A 300 17.78 6.97 -11.75
CA ALA A 300 18.97 7.74 -12.11
C ALA A 300 19.72 7.08 -13.27
N LEU A 301 19.82 5.75 -13.26
CA LEU A 301 20.48 4.99 -14.32
C LEU A 301 19.72 5.04 -15.64
N GLU A 302 18.38 4.98 -15.62
CA GLU A 302 17.54 5.07 -16.82
C GLU A 302 17.66 6.43 -17.50
N THR A 303 17.67 7.52 -16.72
CA THR A 303 17.72 8.89 -17.23
C THR A 303 19.14 9.40 -17.55
N ALA A 304 20.17 8.81 -16.95
CA ALA A 304 21.56 9.22 -17.20
C ALA A 304 22.00 9.00 -18.65
N ASP A 305 22.85 9.89 -19.16
CA ASP A 305 23.55 9.64 -20.42
C ASP A 305 24.38 8.35 -20.31
N LYS A 306 24.19 7.46 -21.28
CA LYS A 306 24.86 6.15 -21.31
C LYS A 306 26.25 6.36 -21.89
N ILE A 307 27.27 6.20 -21.07
CA ILE A 307 28.67 6.41 -21.44
C ILE A 307 29.47 5.14 -21.18
N GLY A 308 30.48 4.92 -22.00
CA GLY A 308 31.38 3.80 -21.91
C GLY A 308 32.81 4.14 -22.33
N PHE A 309 33.75 3.39 -21.78
CA PHE A 309 35.17 3.44 -22.11
C PHE A 309 35.54 2.14 -22.84
N LYS A 310 36.00 2.25 -24.09
CA LYS A 310 36.44 1.08 -24.87
C LYS A 310 37.77 0.57 -24.33
N THR A 311 37.82 -0.71 -23.94
CA THR A 311 39.04 -1.35 -23.45
C THR A 311 39.85 -1.96 -24.59
N ALA A 312 41.07 -2.41 -24.30
CA ALA A 312 41.86 -3.24 -25.23
C ALA A 312 41.29 -4.68 -25.36
N VAL A 313 40.48 -5.11 -24.38
CA VAL A 313 39.97 -6.48 -24.31
C VAL A 313 38.90 -6.71 -25.38
N ASN A 314 39.01 -7.85 -26.06
CA ASN A 314 38.02 -8.36 -26.98
C ASN A 314 37.69 -9.82 -26.64
N VAL A 315 36.45 -10.21 -26.94
CA VAL A 315 35.98 -11.59 -26.74
C VAL A 315 35.51 -12.24 -28.03
N THR A 316 35.54 -13.57 -28.05
CA THR A 316 35.01 -14.40 -29.13
C THR A 316 33.52 -14.63 -28.95
N HIS A 317 32.75 -14.50 -30.03
CA HIS A 317 31.32 -14.77 -30.02
C HIS A 317 31.02 -16.26 -29.76
N PRO A 318 30.12 -16.63 -28.82
CA PRO A 318 29.93 -18.01 -28.37
C PRO A 318 29.37 -18.95 -29.45
N LEU A 319 28.69 -18.38 -30.45
CA LEU A 319 28.14 -19.12 -31.59
C LEU A 319 29.00 -19.00 -32.86
N ASP A 320 30.02 -18.13 -32.87
CA ASP A 320 30.89 -17.91 -34.03
C ASP A 320 32.35 -17.62 -33.62
N PRO A 321 33.28 -18.57 -33.80
CA PRO A 321 34.68 -18.38 -33.40
C PRO A 321 35.43 -17.31 -34.19
N ASP A 322 34.96 -16.94 -35.38
CA ASP A 322 35.62 -15.92 -36.22
C ASP A 322 35.11 -14.50 -35.92
N TRP A 323 34.09 -14.37 -35.07
CA TRP A 323 33.50 -13.08 -34.72
C TRP A 323 34.04 -12.56 -33.39
N THR A 324 34.76 -11.44 -33.48
CA THR A 324 35.27 -10.69 -32.33
C THR A 324 34.29 -9.59 -31.88
N VAL A 325 34.06 -9.49 -30.56
CA VAL A 325 33.21 -8.46 -29.93
C VAL A 325 34.04 -7.60 -28.96
N PRO A 326 33.99 -6.25 -29.07
CA PRO A 326 34.76 -5.36 -28.21
C PRO A 326 34.17 -5.23 -26.80
N VAL A 327 35.03 -5.10 -25.79
CA VAL A 327 34.61 -4.91 -24.39
C VAL A 327 34.72 -3.45 -23.95
N PHE A 328 33.65 -2.94 -23.37
CA PHE A 328 33.54 -1.61 -22.79
C PHE A 328 33.36 -1.70 -21.27
N ILE A 329 33.89 -0.72 -20.55
CA ILE A 329 33.42 -0.42 -19.18
C ILE A 329 32.30 0.60 -19.33
N ALA A 330 31.11 0.36 -18.74
CA ALA A 330 29.94 1.21 -18.95
C ALA A 330 29.26 1.61 -17.63
N ASN A 331 28.69 2.83 -17.58
CA ASN A 331 28.07 3.37 -16.38
C ASN A 331 26.70 2.77 -16.03
N PHE A 332 26.08 2.04 -16.96
CA PHE A 332 24.74 1.45 -16.79
C PHE A 332 24.78 -0.05 -16.44
N VAL A 333 25.96 -0.66 -16.34
CA VAL A 333 26.14 -2.04 -15.90
C VAL A 333 26.55 -2.02 -14.42
N LEU A 334 25.83 -2.76 -13.59
CA LEU A 334 26.04 -2.79 -12.13
C LEU A 334 26.59 -4.14 -11.68
N MET A 335 27.59 -4.13 -10.80
CA MET A 335 28.19 -5.36 -10.28
C MET A 335 27.19 -6.20 -9.47
N ASP A 336 26.26 -5.55 -8.77
CA ASP A 336 25.24 -6.23 -7.95
C ASP A 336 24.02 -6.70 -8.78
N TYR A 337 24.10 -6.70 -10.12
CA TYR A 337 23.04 -7.19 -11.00
C TYR A 337 23.59 -8.20 -12.01
N GLY A 338 23.07 -9.43 -11.96
CA GLY A 338 23.60 -10.54 -12.76
C GLY A 338 25.06 -10.83 -12.39
N THR A 339 25.93 -10.87 -13.39
CA THR A 339 27.37 -11.12 -13.22
C THR A 339 28.21 -9.84 -13.18
N GLY A 340 27.59 -8.66 -13.28
CA GLY A 340 28.29 -7.40 -13.52
C GLY A 340 28.78 -7.21 -14.95
N ALA A 341 28.31 -8.04 -15.90
CA ALA A 341 28.59 -7.94 -17.32
C ALA A 341 27.37 -8.32 -18.18
N ILE A 342 27.23 -7.68 -19.35
CA ILE A 342 26.20 -7.97 -20.34
C ILE A 342 26.80 -7.95 -21.76
N PHE A 343 26.17 -8.65 -22.71
CA PHE A 343 26.37 -8.34 -24.13
C PHE A 343 25.26 -7.36 -24.59
N GLY A 344 25.61 -6.43 -25.46
CA GLY A 344 24.67 -5.47 -26.02
C GLY A 344 24.09 -5.96 -27.33
N CYS A 345 22.76 -5.95 -27.45
CA CYS A 345 22.03 -6.29 -28.68
C CYS A 345 21.21 -5.08 -29.19
N PRO A 346 21.84 -4.19 -29.99
CA PRO A 346 21.24 -2.92 -30.40
C PRO A 346 19.89 -3.02 -31.13
N SER A 347 19.63 -4.13 -31.81
CA SER A 347 18.33 -4.29 -32.49
C SER A 347 17.17 -4.61 -31.56
N GLY A 348 17.45 -5.11 -30.36
CA GLY A 348 16.47 -5.66 -29.43
C GLY A 348 16.38 -4.94 -28.08
N ASP A 349 17.22 -3.93 -27.85
CA ASP A 349 17.24 -3.13 -26.63
C ASP A 349 17.57 -1.67 -26.98
N GLN A 350 16.73 -0.72 -26.54
CA GLN A 350 16.87 0.69 -26.88
C GLN A 350 18.13 1.32 -26.27
N ARG A 351 18.49 0.94 -25.04
CA ARG A 351 19.71 1.43 -24.38
C ARG A 351 20.94 0.97 -25.17
N ASP A 352 20.92 -0.27 -25.63
CA ASP A 352 22.01 -0.82 -26.45
C ASP A 352 22.06 -0.16 -27.84
N LEU A 353 20.91 0.18 -28.43
CA LEU A 353 20.81 0.92 -29.69
C LEU A 353 21.46 2.31 -29.58
N ASP A 354 21.07 3.06 -28.56
CA ASP A 354 21.56 4.41 -28.32
C ASP A 354 23.08 4.39 -28.06
N PHE A 355 23.54 3.42 -27.27
CA PHE A 355 24.97 3.22 -27.03
C PHE A 355 25.72 2.83 -28.30
N ALA A 356 25.21 1.86 -29.06
CA ALA A 356 25.85 1.42 -30.29
C ALA A 356 26.01 2.56 -31.30
N ARG A 357 24.96 3.37 -31.48
CA ARG A 357 25.01 4.56 -32.35
C ARG A 357 26.02 5.60 -31.87
N LYS A 358 26.06 5.88 -30.56
CA LYS A 358 27.02 6.82 -29.96
C LYS A 358 28.47 6.41 -30.21
N TYR A 359 28.76 5.11 -30.21
CA TYR A 359 30.11 4.56 -30.39
C TYR A 359 30.37 3.98 -31.79
N ASN A 360 29.48 4.22 -32.76
CA ASN A 360 29.55 3.69 -34.13
C ASN A 360 29.75 2.16 -34.20
N LEU A 361 29.00 1.43 -33.36
CA LEU A 361 29.00 -0.02 -33.30
C LEU A 361 27.90 -0.61 -34.21
N PRO A 362 28.05 -1.86 -34.68
CA PRO A 362 27.08 -2.49 -35.59
C PRO A 362 25.67 -2.60 -35.00
N VAL A 363 24.64 -2.48 -35.85
CA VAL A 363 23.24 -2.72 -35.49
C VAL A 363 22.68 -3.74 -36.48
N THR A 364 22.69 -5.01 -36.07
CA THR A 364 22.17 -6.13 -36.88
C THR A 364 20.76 -6.49 -36.40
N PRO A 365 19.70 -6.31 -37.21
CA PRO A 365 18.37 -6.75 -36.85
C PRO A 365 18.31 -8.28 -36.73
N VAL A 366 17.96 -8.81 -35.55
CA VAL A 366 17.84 -10.27 -35.35
C VAL A 366 16.43 -10.78 -35.05
N VAL A 367 15.50 -9.87 -34.76
CA VAL A 367 14.07 -10.17 -34.62
C VAL A 367 13.30 -9.16 -35.45
N MET A 368 12.30 -9.62 -36.18
CA MET A 368 11.37 -8.76 -36.92
C MET A 368 9.91 -9.12 -36.61
N PRO A 369 8.95 -8.19 -36.82
CA PRO A 369 7.53 -8.54 -36.83
C PRO A 369 7.24 -9.67 -37.81
N ALA A 370 6.31 -10.58 -37.45
CA ALA A 370 5.99 -11.75 -38.29
C ALA A 370 5.52 -11.39 -39.71
N GLU A 371 4.91 -10.22 -39.89
CA GLU A 371 4.39 -9.71 -41.17
C GLU A 371 5.43 -8.89 -41.96
N ALA A 372 6.64 -8.70 -41.41
CA ALA A 372 7.70 -7.93 -42.07
C ALA A 372 8.49 -8.79 -43.06
N ASP A 373 9.11 -8.13 -44.04
CA ASP A 373 10.03 -8.77 -44.98
C ASP A 373 11.48 -8.67 -44.47
N ALA A 374 12.09 -9.83 -44.21
CA ALA A 374 13.46 -9.94 -43.71
C ALA A 374 14.50 -9.23 -44.59
N ALA A 375 14.26 -9.15 -45.91
CA ALA A 375 15.21 -8.53 -46.84
C ALA A 375 15.24 -7.00 -46.73
N SER A 376 14.19 -6.37 -46.20
CA SER A 376 14.06 -4.91 -46.12
C SER A 376 13.94 -4.38 -44.68
N PHE A 377 13.80 -5.27 -43.70
CA PHE A 377 13.67 -4.88 -42.30
C PHE A 377 14.97 -4.31 -41.74
N VAL A 378 14.89 -3.09 -41.20
CA VAL A 378 16.02 -2.38 -40.59
C VAL A 378 15.59 -1.74 -39.28
N ILE A 379 16.54 -1.62 -38.35
CA ILE A 379 16.34 -0.88 -37.11
C ILE A 379 16.67 0.58 -37.38
N THR A 380 15.65 1.44 -37.23
CA THR A 380 15.80 2.89 -37.29
C THR A 380 16.10 3.40 -35.88
N ASP A 381 15.39 4.43 -35.41
CA ASP A 381 15.64 5.07 -34.11
C ASP A 381 15.03 4.31 -32.93
N THR A 382 14.28 3.24 -33.21
CA THR A 382 13.59 2.44 -32.21
C THR A 382 14.00 0.99 -32.32
N ALA A 383 14.52 0.42 -31.23
CA ALA A 383 14.82 -1.01 -31.14
C ALA A 383 13.53 -1.84 -31.15
N TYR A 384 13.59 -3.05 -31.69
CA TYR A 384 12.44 -3.94 -31.75
C TYR A 384 12.39 -4.87 -30.54
N VAL A 385 11.48 -4.57 -29.61
CA VAL A 385 11.31 -5.31 -28.34
C VAL A 385 10.10 -6.26 -28.34
N GLY A 386 9.35 -6.33 -29.44
CA GLY A 386 8.12 -7.12 -29.54
C GLY A 386 8.34 -8.59 -29.90
N ASP A 387 7.25 -9.38 -29.83
CA ASP A 387 7.21 -10.75 -30.34
C ASP A 387 7.42 -10.78 -31.85
N GLY A 388 8.16 -11.75 -32.36
CA GLY A 388 8.49 -11.77 -33.77
C GLY A 388 9.06 -13.09 -34.26
N VAL A 389 9.80 -13.00 -35.36
CA VAL A 389 10.49 -14.12 -35.99
C VAL A 389 11.98 -13.77 -36.08
N MET A 390 12.82 -14.76 -35.81
CA MET A 390 14.27 -14.62 -35.90
C MET A 390 14.71 -14.41 -37.36
N ILE A 391 15.63 -13.48 -37.56
CA ILE A 391 16.28 -13.17 -38.85
C ILE A 391 17.78 -12.91 -38.65
N ASN A 392 18.57 -12.95 -39.73
CA ASN A 392 20.02 -12.72 -39.70
C ASN A 392 20.76 -13.50 -38.59
N SER A 393 20.20 -14.65 -38.22
CA SER A 393 20.58 -15.50 -37.09
C SER A 393 20.86 -16.94 -37.54
N ARG A 394 21.13 -17.11 -38.84
CA ARG A 394 21.61 -18.36 -39.45
C ARG A 394 20.63 -19.51 -39.23
N GLU A 395 21.02 -20.54 -38.50
CA GLU A 395 20.18 -21.70 -38.22
C GLU A 395 18.95 -21.37 -37.36
N LEU A 396 18.91 -20.20 -36.73
CA LEU A 396 17.75 -19.74 -35.96
C LEU A 396 16.72 -19.03 -36.84
N ASP A 397 17.05 -18.69 -38.10
CA ASP A 397 16.16 -17.94 -38.98
C ASP A 397 14.80 -18.66 -39.16
N GLY A 398 13.71 -17.91 -39.01
CA GLY A 398 12.35 -18.44 -39.08
C GLY A 398 11.81 -19.05 -37.78
N MET A 399 12.63 -19.21 -36.74
CA MET A 399 12.16 -19.62 -35.41
C MET A 399 11.41 -18.48 -34.69
N SER A 400 10.57 -18.86 -33.72
CA SER A 400 10.13 -17.91 -32.68
C SER A 400 11.25 -17.65 -31.65
N PRO A 401 11.24 -16.50 -30.94
CA PRO A 401 12.19 -16.20 -29.88
C PRO A 401 12.33 -17.31 -28.82
N ASP A 402 11.23 -17.92 -28.39
CA ASP A 402 11.27 -19.01 -27.39
C ASP A 402 11.98 -20.26 -27.93
N GLN A 403 11.71 -20.65 -29.18
CA GLN A 403 12.40 -21.77 -29.82
C GLN A 403 13.89 -21.48 -30.00
N ALA A 404 14.22 -20.24 -30.38
CA ALA A 404 15.60 -19.80 -30.55
C ALA A 404 16.35 -19.73 -29.21
N PHE A 405 15.69 -19.29 -28.14
CA PHE A 405 16.21 -19.34 -26.77
C PHE A 405 16.64 -20.76 -26.42
N ASP A 406 15.74 -21.73 -26.60
CA ASP A 406 16.00 -23.13 -26.26
C ASP A 406 17.09 -23.76 -27.13
N ALA A 407 17.12 -23.43 -28.42
CA ALA A 407 18.15 -23.90 -29.34
C ALA A 407 19.54 -23.39 -28.94
N VAL A 408 19.66 -22.09 -28.62
CA VAL A 408 20.91 -21.47 -28.16
C VAL A 408 21.35 -22.06 -26.82
N ALA A 409 20.44 -22.11 -25.85
CA ALA A 409 20.74 -22.62 -24.51
C ALA A 409 21.25 -24.05 -24.58
N SER A 410 20.53 -24.94 -25.27
CA SER A 410 20.92 -26.36 -25.41
C SER A 410 22.28 -26.52 -26.11
N ARG A 411 22.56 -25.68 -27.12
CA ARG A 411 23.83 -25.72 -27.85
C ARG A 411 25.02 -25.29 -26.99
N LEU A 412 24.87 -24.20 -26.23
CA LEU A 412 25.97 -23.66 -25.42
C LEU A 412 26.18 -24.44 -24.12
N GLU A 413 25.14 -25.03 -23.52
CA GLU A 413 25.26 -25.95 -22.39
C GLU A 413 26.04 -27.22 -22.77
N GLY A 414 25.91 -27.69 -24.02
CA GLY A 414 26.68 -28.81 -24.54
C GLY A 414 28.15 -28.51 -24.88
N LYS A 415 28.57 -27.23 -24.85
CA LYS A 415 29.95 -26.82 -25.10
C LYS A 415 30.70 -26.59 -23.78
N THR A 416 32.00 -26.82 -23.80
CA THR A 416 32.90 -26.53 -22.66
C THR A 416 33.83 -25.39 -23.04
N LEU A 417 34.00 -24.42 -22.13
CA LEU A 417 35.03 -23.39 -22.21
C LEU A 417 35.96 -23.53 -20.99
N GLY A 418 37.22 -23.90 -21.24
CA GLY A 418 38.14 -24.29 -20.17
C GLY A 418 37.68 -25.58 -19.48
N ASN A 419 37.32 -25.51 -18.20
CA ASN A 419 36.94 -26.65 -17.36
C ASN A 419 35.45 -26.67 -16.94
N ALA A 420 34.61 -25.80 -17.51
CA ALA A 420 33.18 -25.73 -17.19
C ALA A 420 32.33 -25.52 -18.45
N PRO A 421 31.01 -25.79 -18.39
CA PRO A 421 30.09 -25.51 -19.48
C PRO A 421 30.18 -24.05 -19.93
N GLN A 422 29.99 -23.80 -21.22
CA GLN A 422 30.00 -22.45 -21.78
C GLN A 422 28.74 -21.67 -21.40
N ALA A 423 27.62 -22.35 -21.17
CA ALA A 423 26.41 -21.73 -20.66
C ALA A 423 25.65 -22.61 -19.67
N ALA A 424 24.74 -22.00 -18.91
CA ALA A 424 23.80 -22.69 -18.02
C ALA A 424 22.51 -21.88 -17.87
N ARG A 425 21.34 -22.52 -18.00
CA ARG A 425 20.06 -21.89 -17.66
C ARG A 425 20.04 -21.48 -16.19
N ARG A 426 19.58 -20.25 -15.92
CA ARG A 426 19.49 -19.68 -14.58
C ARG A 426 18.19 -18.92 -14.42
N THR A 427 17.52 -19.14 -13.30
CA THR A 427 16.49 -18.23 -12.79
C THR A 427 17.15 -17.13 -11.99
N ASN A 428 16.78 -15.89 -12.24
CA ASN A 428 17.26 -14.73 -11.50
C ASN A 428 16.07 -13.90 -11.00
N TYR A 429 16.26 -13.19 -9.89
CA TYR A 429 15.26 -12.30 -9.30
C TYR A 429 15.82 -10.89 -9.22
N ARG A 430 14.96 -9.91 -9.44
CA ARG A 430 15.29 -8.49 -9.22
C ARG A 430 15.37 -8.15 -7.73
N LEU A 431 14.61 -8.86 -6.90
CA LEU A 431 14.62 -8.72 -5.45
C LEU A 431 16.04 -8.86 -4.89
N ARG A 432 16.40 -7.98 -3.96
CA ARG A 432 17.66 -8.02 -3.22
C ARG A 432 17.40 -8.35 -1.76
N ASP A 433 18.43 -8.84 -1.08
CA ASP A 433 18.40 -8.99 0.37
C ASP A 433 18.18 -7.63 1.05
N TRP A 434 17.40 -7.63 2.12
CA TRP A 434 16.99 -6.41 2.80
C TRP A 434 18.04 -5.99 3.83
N GLY A 435 18.71 -4.86 3.58
CA GLY A 435 19.66 -4.24 4.51
C GLY A 435 18.96 -3.57 5.69
N LEU A 436 19.14 -4.12 6.89
CA LEU A 436 18.44 -3.69 8.10
C LEU A 436 19.23 -2.70 8.96
N SER A 437 20.55 -2.61 8.80
CA SER A 437 21.40 -1.73 9.60
C SER A 437 21.12 -0.24 9.36
N ARG A 438 21.02 0.55 10.42
CA ARG A 438 20.91 2.02 10.39
C ARG A 438 21.90 2.65 11.37
N GLN A 439 22.63 3.66 10.91
CA GLN A 439 23.61 4.38 11.74
C GLN A 439 22.90 5.49 12.52
N ARG A 440 21.97 5.09 13.38
CA ARG A 440 21.05 5.99 14.09
C ARG A 440 20.83 5.58 15.53
N TYR A 441 20.49 6.57 16.35
CA TYR A 441 20.17 6.33 17.74
C TYR A 441 18.71 5.87 17.92
N TRP A 442 17.74 6.55 17.29
CA TRP A 442 16.32 6.28 17.55
C TRP A 442 15.77 5.06 16.78
N GLY A 443 16.24 3.87 17.13
CA GLY A 443 15.82 2.58 16.57
C GLY A 443 16.16 1.41 17.51
N ALA A 444 15.56 0.23 17.30
CA ALA A 444 15.86 -0.94 18.12
C ALA A 444 17.33 -1.37 17.99
N PRO A 445 18.11 -1.50 19.09
CA PRO A 445 19.51 -1.94 19.00
C PRO A 445 19.63 -3.36 18.45
N ILE A 446 20.62 -3.59 17.58
CA ILE A 446 20.93 -4.93 17.09
C ILE A 446 21.61 -5.73 18.22
N PRO A 447 21.07 -6.90 18.64
CA PRO A 447 21.53 -7.62 19.83
C PRO A 447 22.79 -8.48 19.56
N VAL A 448 23.88 -7.83 19.15
CA VAL A 448 25.15 -8.49 18.80
C VAL A 448 26.33 -7.76 19.45
N ILE A 449 27.39 -8.51 19.75
CA ILE A 449 28.66 -8.04 20.34
C ILE A 449 29.82 -8.42 19.41
N HIS A 450 30.70 -7.46 19.14
CA HIS A 450 31.95 -7.61 18.40
C HIS A 450 33.11 -7.80 19.39
N CYS A 451 33.73 -8.97 19.35
CA CYS A 451 34.92 -9.33 20.12
C CYS A 451 36.10 -9.58 19.16
N ASP A 452 37.27 -9.03 19.47
CA ASP A 452 38.45 -9.16 18.60
C ASP A 452 38.97 -10.61 18.53
N ASP A 453 38.67 -11.43 19.54
CA ASP A 453 39.05 -12.86 19.58
C ASP A 453 37.95 -13.80 19.07
N CYS A 454 36.70 -13.56 19.44
CA CYS A 454 35.57 -14.45 19.13
C CYS A 454 34.80 -14.04 17.86
N GLY A 455 35.10 -12.87 17.29
CA GLY A 455 34.38 -12.30 16.17
C GLY A 455 33.02 -11.75 16.58
N VAL A 456 31.99 -12.05 15.78
CA VAL A 456 30.63 -11.55 15.95
C VAL A 456 29.83 -12.55 16.79
N VAL A 457 29.39 -12.14 17.98
CA VAL A 457 28.74 -13.01 18.97
C VAL A 457 27.35 -12.47 19.31
N PRO A 458 26.27 -13.28 19.28
CA PRO A 458 24.95 -12.82 19.71
C PRO A 458 24.94 -12.48 21.21
N VAL A 459 24.10 -11.53 21.60
CA VAL A 459 23.80 -11.27 23.01
C VAL A 459 23.05 -12.48 23.60
N PRO A 460 23.39 -12.97 24.81
CA PRO A 460 22.64 -14.03 25.48
C PRO A 460 21.17 -13.66 25.69
N ALA A 461 20.26 -14.65 25.64
CA ALA A 461 18.83 -14.39 25.76
C ALA A 461 18.45 -13.77 27.12
N GLU A 462 19.14 -14.19 28.18
CA GLU A 462 19.00 -13.65 29.54
C GLU A 462 19.47 -12.18 29.69
N ASP A 463 20.31 -11.70 28.77
CA ASP A 463 20.83 -10.33 28.76
C ASP A 463 19.97 -9.39 27.89
N LEU A 464 18.91 -9.91 27.26
CA LEU A 464 17.93 -9.08 26.59
C LEU A 464 17.01 -8.38 27.61
N PRO A 465 16.54 -7.15 27.30
CA PRO A 465 16.84 -6.38 26.09
C PRO A 465 18.16 -5.61 26.16
N VAL A 466 18.80 -5.44 25.01
CA VAL A 466 19.78 -4.37 24.80
C VAL A 466 19.00 -3.05 24.73
N ARG A 467 18.92 -2.34 25.85
CA ARG A 467 18.19 -1.08 25.97
C ARG A 467 18.95 0.07 25.31
N LEU A 468 18.23 0.97 24.63
CA LEU A 468 18.81 2.27 24.25
C LEU A 468 19.19 3.07 25.51
N PRO A 469 20.34 3.75 25.52
CA PRO A 469 20.73 4.62 26.63
C PRO A 469 19.92 5.92 26.62
N ASP A 470 19.38 6.34 27.77
CA ASP A 470 18.66 7.62 27.90
C ASP A 470 19.61 8.85 27.91
N ASP A 471 20.91 8.64 28.13
CA ASP A 471 21.94 9.68 28.32
C ASP A 471 22.78 9.99 27.07
N VAL A 472 22.16 10.01 25.89
CA VAL A 472 22.82 10.40 24.62
C VAL A 472 22.87 11.91 24.40
N THR A 473 23.90 12.38 23.68
CA THR A 473 23.96 13.75 23.14
C THR A 473 23.72 13.73 21.63
N LEU A 474 22.90 14.67 21.14
CA LEU A 474 22.56 14.84 19.73
C LEU A 474 23.28 16.06 19.10
N ASP A 475 24.37 16.51 19.74
CA ASP A 475 25.16 17.69 19.36
C ASP A 475 26.15 17.42 18.22
N LYS A 476 26.47 16.15 17.96
CA LYS A 476 27.37 15.69 16.91
C LYS A 476 26.59 15.01 15.79
N PRO A 477 26.84 15.35 14.51
CA PRO A 477 26.29 14.59 13.38
C PRO A 477 26.78 13.14 13.39
N GLY A 478 25.92 12.20 12.98
CA GLY A 478 26.25 10.77 12.90
C GLY A 478 25.41 9.93 13.87
N ASN A 479 25.92 8.76 14.27
CA ASN A 479 25.25 7.85 15.19
C ASN A 479 25.69 8.12 16.65
N PRO A 480 24.82 8.66 17.52
CA PRO A 480 25.15 8.92 18.93
C PRO A 480 25.67 7.70 19.69
N LEU A 481 25.19 6.49 19.36
CA LEU A 481 25.61 5.25 20.02
C LEU A 481 27.09 4.93 19.77
N ASP A 482 27.64 5.34 18.62
CA ASP A 482 29.05 5.10 18.29
C ASP A 482 30.00 5.97 19.14
N HIS A 483 29.53 7.11 19.65
CA HIS A 483 30.34 8.00 20.47
C HIS A 483 29.97 7.97 21.95
N HIS A 484 29.01 7.12 22.33
CA HIS A 484 28.60 6.96 23.72
C HIS A 484 29.76 6.40 24.58
N PRO A 485 30.12 7.06 25.71
CA PRO A 485 31.36 6.75 26.42
C PRO A 485 31.37 5.40 27.14
N THR A 486 30.19 4.86 27.49
CA THR A 486 30.06 3.66 28.34
C THR A 486 29.23 2.55 27.70
N TRP A 487 28.01 2.85 27.25
CA TRP A 487 27.02 1.88 26.74
C TRP A 487 27.56 0.81 25.78
N LYS A 488 28.38 1.18 24.79
CA LYS A 488 28.88 0.22 23.79
C LYS A 488 29.94 -0.73 24.35
N HIS A 489 30.57 -0.41 25.47
CA HIS A 489 31.66 -1.21 26.04
C HIS A 489 31.09 -2.28 26.98
N VAL A 490 31.37 -3.54 26.67
CA VAL A 490 30.90 -4.71 27.42
C VAL A 490 31.97 -5.80 27.42
N ASP A 491 31.86 -6.81 28.27
CA ASP A 491 32.67 -8.01 28.16
C ASP A 491 32.05 -8.98 27.17
N CYS A 492 32.88 -9.73 26.45
CA CYS A 492 32.43 -10.77 25.52
C CYS A 492 31.75 -11.90 26.31
N PRO A 493 30.51 -12.30 25.99
CA PRO A 493 29.81 -13.35 26.71
C PRO A 493 30.47 -14.74 26.53
N THR A 494 31.29 -14.91 25.48
CA THR A 494 32.00 -16.18 25.21
C THR A 494 33.32 -16.31 25.95
N CYS A 495 34.12 -15.24 26.04
CA CYS A 495 35.49 -15.31 26.56
C CYS A 495 35.82 -14.34 27.71
N GLY A 496 34.89 -13.45 28.08
CA GLY A 496 35.06 -12.47 29.17
C GLY A 496 36.02 -11.31 28.88
N LYS A 497 36.60 -11.23 27.68
CA LYS A 497 37.50 -10.12 27.28
C LYS A 497 36.70 -8.87 26.88
N PRO A 498 37.31 -7.67 26.90
CA PRO A 498 36.68 -6.45 26.41
C PRO A 498 36.16 -6.60 24.98
N ALA A 499 34.93 -6.17 24.76
CA ALA A 499 34.20 -6.24 23.51
C ALA A 499 33.33 -4.98 23.32
N ARG A 500 32.64 -4.91 22.18
CA ARG A 500 31.78 -3.78 21.83
C ARG A 500 30.42 -4.24 21.35
N ARG A 501 29.33 -3.67 21.85
CA ARG A 501 28.00 -3.86 21.27
C ARG A 501 27.99 -3.35 19.82
N GLU A 502 27.15 -3.95 18.98
CA GLU A 502 26.73 -3.35 17.72
C GLU A 502 26.09 -1.98 18.02
N THR A 503 26.52 -0.95 17.30
CA THR A 503 26.03 0.42 17.48
C THR A 503 24.99 0.79 16.43
N ASP A 504 24.90 0.02 15.34
CA ASP A 504 23.80 0.12 14.39
C ASP A 504 22.48 -0.31 15.06
N THR A 505 21.40 0.39 14.69
CA THR A 505 20.02 0.05 15.04
C THR A 505 19.32 -0.60 13.84
N MET A 506 18.19 -1.25 14.10
CA MET A 506 17.38 -1.87 13.05
C MET A 506 16.56 -0.81 12.29
N ASP A 507 16.36 -1.07 11.00
CA ASP A 507 15.43 -0.36 10.13
C ASP A 507 14.01 -0.38 10.72
N THR A 508 13.28 0.72 10.61
CA THR A 508 11.95 0.85 11.22
C THR A 508 10.90 -0.01 10.53
N PHE A 509 11.19 -0.47 9.31
CA PHE A 509 10.37 -1.50 8.67
C PHE A 509 10.42 -2.83 9.43
N VAL A 510 11.46 -3.10 10.22
CA VAL A 510 11.49 -4.28 11.10
C VAL A 510 10.39 -4.16 12.14
N ASP A 511 10.23 -2.99 12.76
CA ASP A 511 9.19 -2.73 13.75
C ASP A 511 7.79 -2.99 13.18
N SER A 512 7.52 -2.55 11.96
CA SER A 512 6.22 -2.70 11.30
C SER A 512 6.00 -4.03 10.57
N SER A 513 7.00 -4.93 10.51
CA SER A 513 6.86 -6.19 9.77
C SER A 513 6.19 -7.33 10.55
N TRP A 514 5.90 -7.15 11.84
CA TRP A 514 5.32 -8.21 12.70
C TRP A 514 4.35 -7.72 13.78
N TYR A 515 4.15 -6.41 13.91
CA TYR A 515 3.27 -5.80 14.91
C TYR A 515 1.82 -6.35 14.92
N PHE A 516 1.30 -6.76 13.76
CA PHE A 516 0.01 -7.43 13.62
C PHE A 516 -0.07 -8.74 14.41
N ALA A 517 1.03 -9.47 14.52
CA ALA A 517 1.10 -10.67 15.36
C ALA A 517 1.21 -10.29 16.84
N ARG A 518 1.95 -9.22 17.16
CA ARG A 518 2.12 -8.76 18.54
C ARG A 518 0.81 -8.30 19.18
N PHE A 519 -0.07 -7.64 18.43
CA PHE A 519 -1.38 -7.22 18.94
C PHE A 519 -2.27 -8.36 19.46
N THR A 520 -2.01 -9.61 19.05
CA THR A 520 -2.78 -10.77 19.54
C THR A 520 -2.52 -11.05 21.02
N ALA A 521 -1.32 -10.73 21.52
CA ALA A 521 -0.92 -10.83 22.92
C ALA A 521 0.24 -9.86 23.24
N PRO A 522 -0.02 -8.53 23.34
CA PRO A 522 1.02 -7.51 23.32
C PRO A 522 1.90 -7.47 24.58
N HIS A 523 1.46 -8.10 25.67
CA HIS A 523 2.20 -8.22 26.93
C HIS A 523 2.79 -9.62 27.17
N HIS A 524 2.80 -10.48 26.14
CA HIS A 524 3.37 -11.82 26.27
C HIS A 524 4.90 -11.77 26.39
N ALA A 525 5.50 -12.62 27.24
CA ALA A 525 6.94 -12.60 27.53
C ALA A 525 7.83 -13.10 26.37
N SER A 526 7.24 -13.77 25.38
CA SER A 526 7.87 -14.19 24.12
C SER A 526 7.30 -13.36 22.96
N PRO A 527 7.91 -13.37 21.76
CA PRO A 527 7.45 -12.54 20.64
C PRO A 527 5.98 -12.65 20.33
N THR A 528 5.47 -13.88 20.31
CA THR A 528 4.06 -14.20 20.21
C THR A 528 3.68 -15.20 21.31
N ASP A 529 2.39 -15.34 21.56
CA ASP A 529 1.81 -16.60 22.04
C ASP A 529 1.33 -17.35 20.79
N PRO A 530 2.00 -18.45 20.36
CA PRO A 530 1.66 -19.12 19.12
C PRO A 530 0.21 -19.61 19.04
N ALA A 531 -0.40 -20.01 20.18
CA ALA A 531 -1.77 -20.49 20.19
C ALA A 531 -2.76 -19.34 19.95
N VAL A 532 -2.58 -18.22 20.67
CA VAL A 532 -3.41 -17.02 20.50
C VAL A 532 -3.18 -16.37 19.14
N ALA A 533 -1.93 -16.28 18.69
CA ALA A 533 -1.59 -15.74 17.38
C ALA A 533 -2.22 -16.57 16.25
N SER A 534 -2.18 -17.90 16.34
CA SER A 534 -2.79 -18.78 15.33
C SER A 534 -4.32 -18.74 15.34
N ALA A 535 -4.95 -18.44 16.49
CA ALA A 535 -6.39 -18.26 16.57
C ALA A 535 -6.87 -16.95 15.90
N TRP A 536 -6.09 -15.87 16.04
CA TRP A 536 -6.44 -14.57 15.49
C TRP A 536 -5.98 -14.35 14.05
N LEU A 537 -4.81 -14.85 13.68
CA LEU A 537 -4.23 -14.66 12.36
C LEU A 537 -4.80 -15.67 11.33
N PRO A 538 -4.85 -15.33 10.03
CA PRO A 538 -4.44 -14.05 9.42
C PRO A 538 -5.36 -12.89 9.82
N VAL A 539 -4.87 -11.65 9.67
CA VAL A 539 -5.70 -10.46 9.70
C VAL A 539 -6.79 -10.60 8.64
N ASP A 540 -8.06 -10.49 9.02
CA ASP A 540 -9.20 -10.69 8.13
C ASP A 540 -9.32 -9.55 7.13
N GLN A 541 -9.10 -8.31 7.59
CA GLN A 541 -9.11 -7.11 6.76
C GLN A 541 -7.99 -6.15 7.17
N TYR A 542 -7.02 -5.96 6.28
CA TYR A 542 -5.96 -4.97 6.43
C TYR A 542 -6.28 -3.72 5.61
N ILE A 543 -6.12 -2.52 6.18
CA ILE A 543 -6.46 -1.25 5.53
C ILE A 543 -5.26 -0.29 5.61
N GLY A 544 -4.83 0.25 4.48
CA GLY A 544 -3.71 1.18 4.46
C GLY A 544 -3.37 1.73 3.09
N GLY A 545 -2.57 2.80 3.06
CA GLY A 545 -2.30 3.55 1.84
C GLY A 545 -1.50 2.75 0.80
N ILE A 546 -1.75 3.04 -0.48
CA ILE A 546 -1.06 2.40 -1.61
C ILE A 546 0.46 2.67 -1.61
N GLU A 547 0.93 3.71 -0.92
CA GLU A 547 2.37 3.98 -0.74
C GLU A 547 3.14 2.82 -0.09
N HIS A 548 2.44 1.98 0.68
CA HIS A 548 3.02 0.82 1.36
C HIS A 548 2.84 -0.50 0.59
N ALA A 549 2.33 -0.44 -0.65
CA ALA A 549 1.99 -1.60 -1.47
C ALA A 549 3.16 -2.57 -1.74
N ILE A 550 4.38 -2.04 -1.79
CA ILE A 550 5.59 -2.82 -2.05
C ILE A 550 6.28 -3.16 -0.74
N LEU A 551 6.97 -2.20 -0.12
CA LEU A 551 7.91 -2.47 0.98
C LEU A 551 7.26 -3.14 2.18
N HIS A 552 6.50 -2.36 2.95
CA HIS A 552 5.85 -2.81 4.19
C HIS A 552 5.10 -4.13 4.03
N LEU A 553 4.30 -4.25 2.96
CA LEU A 553 3.56 -5.48 2.70
C LEU A 553 4.49 -6.65 2.37
N LEU A 554 5.49 -6.47 1.50
CA LEU A 554 6.45 -7.53 1.17
C LEU A 554 7.26 -7.96 2.40
N TYR A 555 7.69 -7.02 3.23
CA TYR A 555 8.44 -7.30 4.47
C TYR A 555 7.57 -8.00 5.51
N SER A 556 6.31 -7.61 5.67
CA SER A 556 5.35 -8.32 6.53
C SER A 556 5.14 -9.77 6.08
N ARG A 557 5.03 -10.00 4.76
CA ARG A 557 4.88 -11.34 4.17
C ARG A 557 6.14 -12.19 4.36
N PHE A 558 7.32 -11.59 4.23
CA PHE A 558 8.60 -12.24 4.53
C PHE A 558 8.74 -12.56 6.01
N PHE A 559 8.46 -11.61 6.90
CA PHE A 559 8.53 -11.80 8.36
C PHE A 559 7.58 -12.90 8.81
N THR A 560 6.39 -12.99 8.23
CA THR A 560 5.45 -14.09 8.53
C THR A 560 6.07 -15.46 8.23
N ARG A 561 6.79 -15.60 7.11
CA ARG A 561 7.51 -16.83 6.75
C ARG A 561 8.69 -17.11 7.68
N ALA A 562 9.47 -16.07 8.00
CA ALA A 562 10.60 -16.18 8.92
C ALA A 562 10.14 -16.57 10.34
N MET A 563 9.07 -15.95 10.84
CA MET A 563 8.40 -16.28 12.11
C MET A 563 7.84 -17.69 12.09
N ARG A 564 7.25 -18.14 10.97
CA ARG A 564 6.79 -19.52 10.82
C ARG A 564 7.94 -20.53 10.88
N GLN A 565 9.04 -20.26 10.16
CA GLN A 565 10.23 -21.12 10.18
C GLN A 565 10.87 -21.22 11.58
N THR A 566 10.68 -20.20 12.41
CA THR A 566 11.22 -20.13 13.78
C THR A 566 10.19 -20.43 14.88
N GLY A 567 8.96 -20.83 14.51
CA GLY A 567 7.96 -21.35 15.45
C GLY A 567 7.12 -20.30 16.18
N HIS A 568 7.11 -19.03 15.73
CA HIS A 568 6.34 -17.95 16.36
C HIS A 568 4.90 -17.83 15.83
N VAL A 569 4.63 -18.31 14.63
CA VAL A 569 3.28 -18.35 14.03
C VAL A 569 3.11 -19.57 13.16
N ASP A 570 1.88 -20.02 12.90
CA ASP A 570 1.61 -21.11 11.95
C ASP A 570 0.73 -20.66 10.77
N LEU A 571 1.21 -19.67 10.02
CA LEU A 571 0.57 -19.23 8.78
C LEU A 571 1.58 -18.70 7.75
N LYS A 572 1.16 -18.69 6.49
CA LYS A 572 2.01 -18.28 5.36
C LYS A 572 1.89 -16.79 5.00
N GLU A 573 0.67 -16.26 5.03
CA GLU A 573 0.35 -14.88 4.64
C GLU A 573 -0.34 -14.15 5.81
N PRO A 574 0.12 -12.94 6.18
CA PRO A 574 -0.40 -12.25 7.36
C PRO A 574 -1.77 -11.60 7.16
N PHE A 575 -2.12 -11.26 5.91
CA PHE A 575 -3.32 -10.49 5.60
C PHE A 575 -4.18 -11.25 4.58
N ARG A 576 -5.37 -11.69 4.98
CA ARG A 576 -6.34 -12.33 4.08
C ARG A 576 -6.90 -11.31 3.09
N GLY A 577 -7.50 -10.24 3.61
CA GLY A 577 -8.01 -9.12 2.82
C GLY A 577 -7.09 -7.90 2.90
N LEU A 578 -6.92 -7.20 1.79
CA LEU A 578 -6.21 -5.92 1.74
C LEU A 578 -7.09 -4.87 1.05
N PHE A 579 -7.23 -3.72 1.70
CA PHE A 579 -7.88 -2.56 1.11
C PHE A 579 -6.90 -1.38 1.07
N THR A 580 -6.71 -0.82 -0.11
CA THR A 580 -5.86 0.36 -0.29
C THR A 580 -6.69 1.59 -0.55
N GLN A 581 -6.81 2.47 0.45
CA GLN A 581 -7.57 3.71 0.28
C GLN A 581 -6.87 4.68 -0.67
N GLY A 582 -7.67 5.51 -1.34
CA GLY A 582 -7.17 6.67 -2.06
C GLY A 582 -6.68 7.77 -1.11
N MET A 583 -5.84 8.65 -1.63
CA MET A 583 -5.26 9.74 -0.84
C MET A 583 -6.29 10.83 -0.57
N VAL A 584 -6.17 11.52 0.56
CA VAL A 584 -6.85 12.80 0.76
C VAL A 584 -5.97 13.90 0.19
N VAL A 585 -6.51 14.67 -0.74
CA VAL A 585 -5.80 15.72 -1.47
C VAL A 585 -6.38 17.09 -1.13
N HIS A 586 -5.52 18.11 -1.16
CA HIS A 586 -5.87 19.51 -0.92
C HIS A 586 -5.01 20.42 -1.79
N GLU A 587 -5.54 21.58 -2.14
CA GLU A 587 -4.78 22.67 -2.73
C GLU A 587 -3.60 23.08 -1.83
N THR A 588 -2.50 23.52 -2.44
CA THR A 588 -1.36 24.09 -1.73
C THR A 588 -1.34 25.61 -1.83
N TYR A 589 -0.87 26.32 -0.80
CA TYR A 589 -0.80 27.78 -0.80
C TYR A 589 0.60 28.28 -0.48
N ARG A 590 1.08 29.27 -1.24
CA ARG A 590 2.45 29.76 -1.10
C ARG A 590 2.52 31.28 -1.07
N ALA A 591 3.26 31.84 -0.12
CA ALA A 591 3.59 33.26 -0.08
C ALA A 591 4.78 33.56 -1.02
N GLU A 592 4.69 34.61 -1.82
CA GLU A 592 5.79 35.01 -2.70
C GLU A 592 6.82 35.88 -1.95
N ASN A 593 7.87 35.26 -1.44
CA ASN A 593 9.05 35.96 -0.92
C ASN A 593 10.32 35.52 -1.66
N GLY A 594 10.80 36.35 -2.61
CA GLY A 594 12.17 36.29 -3.13
C GLY A 594 12.65 34.97 -3.76
N GLY A 595 11.75 34.16 -4.35
CA GLY A 595 12.12 32.98 -5.15
C GLY A 595 12.18 31.65 -4.42
N LYS A 596 11.97 31.60 -3.10
CA LYS A 596 11.67 30.37 -2.34
C LYS A 596 10.40 30.61 -1.51
N GLY A 597 9.25 30.52 -2.14
CA GLY A 597 7.98 30.83 -1.49
C GLY A 597 7.70 29.91 -0.31
N GLU A 598 7.25 30.47 0.80
CA GLU A 598 6.89 29.76 2.03
C GLU A 598 5.52 29.08 1.88
N TRP A 599 5.40 27.80 2.24
CA TRP A 599 4.10 27.14 2.32
C TRP A 599 3.26 27.69 3.48
N VAL A 600 1.97 27.92 3.22
CA VAL A 600 0.99 28.46 4.16
C VAL A 600 -0.11 27.42 4.44
N PRO A 601 -0.45 27.16 5.72
CA PRO A 601 -1.52 26.23 6.07
C PRO A 601 -2.90 26.69 5.58
N PRO A 602 -3.81 25.78 5.16
CA PRO A 602 -5.17 26.13 4.74
C PRO A 602 -5.96 26.98 5.76
N ALA A 603 -5.77 26.72 7.06
CA ALA A 603 -6.43 27.49 8.13
C ALA A 603 -6.01 28.97 8.19
N GLU A 604 -4.90 29.35 7.55
CA GLU A 604 -4.43 30.73 7.44
C GLU A 604 -4.79 31.38 6.10
N VAL A 605 -5.63 30.75 5.27
CA VAL A 605 -5.94 31.22 3.92
C VAL A 605 -7.39 31.67 3.80
N GLU A 606 -7.58 32.91 3.34
CA GLU A 606 -8.87 33.45 2.92
C GLU A 606 -8.96 33.36 1.39
N ILE A 607 -10.03 32.75 0.89
CA ILE A 607 -10.27 32.58 -0.55
C ILE A 607 -11.46 33.44 -0.96
N GLU A 608 -11.23 34.30 -1.95
CA GLU A 608 -12.28 35.10 -2.59
C GLU A 608 -12.41 34.68 -4.05
N GLU A 609 -13.64 34.50 -4.52
CA GLU A 609 -13.95 34.30 -5.92
C GLU A 609 -14.65 35.54 -6.47
N ILE A 610 -14.02 36.20 -7.44
CA ILE A 610 -14.55 37.39 -8.12
C ILE A 610 -14.53 37.10 -9.62
N ASP A 611 -15.70 37.19 -10.27
CA ASP A 611 -15.88 36.93 -11.70
C ASP A 611 -15.34 35.56 -12.18
N GLY A 612 -15.44 34.53 -11.33
CA GLY A 612 -14.97 33.17 -11.60
C GLY A 612 -13.46 32.97 -11.44
N VAL A 613 -12.73 34.00 -10.96
CA VAL A 613 -11.31 33.92 -10.63
C VAL A 613 -11.14 33.83 -9.13
N ARG A 614 -10.55 32.72 -8.66
CA ARG A 614 -10.21 32.53 -7.26
C ARG A 614 -8.87 33.20 -6.94
N THR A 615 -8.86 34.01 -5.89
CA THR A 615 -7.65 34.62 -5.33
C THR A 615 -7.53 34.22 -3.86
N ALA A 616 -6.29 34.03 -3.38
CA ALA A 616 -6.01 33.65 -2.00
C ALA A 616 -5.19 34.73 -1.30
N ARG A 617 -5.51 35.00 -0.04
CA ARG A 617 -4.77 35.92 0.83
C ARG A 617 -4.52 35.27 2.18
N ARG A 618 -3.45 35.66 2.86
CA ARG A 618 -3.19 35.22 4.23
C ARG A 618 -4.12 35.94 5.19
N ALA A 619 -4.83 35.17 6.00
CA ALA A 619 -5.72 35.67 7.04
C ALA A 619 -4.96 36.62 7.98
N GLY A 620 -5.58 37.75 8.31
CA GLY A 620 -5.02 38.76 9.21
C GLY A 620 -3.96 39.71 8.62
N THR A 621 -3.10 39.26 7.70
CA THR A 621 -2.09 40.14 7.06
C THR A 621 -2.53 40.68 5.70
N GLY A 622 -3.43 39.98 5.00
CA GLY A 622 -3.87 40.32 3.65
C GLY A 622 -2.81 40.09 2.56
N GLU A 623 -1.70 39.45 2.89
CA GLU A 623 -0.63 39.09 1.95
C GLU A 623 -1.19 38.20 0.84
N SER A 624 -0.91 38.50 -0.43
CA SER A 624 -1.37 37.70 -1.56
C SER A 624 -0.65 36.34 -1.59
N LEU A 625 -1.41 35.27 -1.81
CA LEU A 625 -0.91 33.90 -1.88
C LEU A 625 -1.14 33.31 -3.27
N THR A 626 -0.19 32.50 -3.73
CA THR A 626 -0.35 31.67 -4.93
C THR A 626 -1.13 30.40 -4.57
N ILE A 627 -2.22 30.14 -5.28
CA ILE A 627 -2.94 28.86 -5.24
C ILE A 627 -2.21 27.88 -6.16
N GLY A 628 -1.67 26.81 -5.60
CA GLY A 628 -1.00 25.73 -6.32
C GLY A 628 -1.93 24.58 -6.71
N SER A 629 -1.34 23.49 -7.18
CA SER A 629 -2.05 22.26 -7.56
C SER A 629 -2.74 21.59 -6.37
N ILE A 630 -3.77 20.79 -6.68
CA ILE A 630 -4.36 19.83 -5.75
C ILE A 630 -3.41 18.64 -5.63
N GLU A 631 -2.93 18.40 -4.41
CA GLU A 631 -1.91 17.39 -4.15
C GLU A 631 -2.21 16.64 -2.85
N LYS A 632 -1.59 15.47 -2.65
CA LYS A 632 -1.65 14.72 -1.38
C LYS A 632 -1.38 15.65 -0.19
N MET A 633 -2.24 15.58 0.83
CA MET A 633 -2.00 16.27 2.10
C MET A 633 -0.68 15.80 2.72
N SER A 634 0.21 16.73 3.06
CA SER A 634 1.52 16.44 3.64
C SER A 634 2.00 17.57 4.56
N LYS A 635 2.66 17.19 5.65
CA LYS A 635 3.25 18.16 6.59
C LYS A 635 4.30 19.07 5.92
N SER A 636 5.03 18.55 4.93
CA SER A 636 6.08 19.29 4.21
C SER A 636 5.55 20.43 3.33
N LYS A 637 4.33 20.28 2.77
CA LYS A 637 3.65 21.34 1.99
C LYS A 637 2.66 22.17 2.80
N LYS A 638 2.56 21.88 4.10
CA LYS A 638 1.60 22.46 5.05
C LYS A 638 0.12 22.42 4.59
N ASN A 639 -0.24 21.61 3.59
CA ASN A 639 -1.61 21.52 3.06
C ASN A 639 -2.50 20.52 3.83
N VAL A 640 -2.18 20.24 5.09
CA VAL A 640 -2.96 19.33 5.95
C VAL A 640 -4.10 20.10 6.61
N VAL A 641 -5.23 19.41 6.83
CA VAL A 641 -6.33 19.90 7.66
C VAL A 641 -6.37 19.07 8.93
N ASP A 642 -6.37 19.75 10.09
CA ASP A 642 -6.47 19.11 11.39
C ASP A 642 -7.93 18.67 11.61
N PRO A 643 -8.18 17.40 11.97
CA PRO A 643 -9.54 16.95 12.28
C PRO A 643 -10.20 17.71 13.42
N ASP A 644 -9.44 18.20 14.39
CA ASP A 644 -10.02 18.89 15.55
C ASP A 644 -10.82 20.14 15.13
N ASP A 645 -10.40 20.84 14.07
CA ASP A 645 -11.11 22.01 13.53
C ASP A 645 -12.54 21.64 13.07
N ILE A 646 -12.70 20.45 12.50
CA ILE A 646 -13.99 19.91 12.04
C ILE A 646 -14.78 19.34 13.21
N ILE A 647 -14.14 18.60 14.11
CA ILE A 647 -14.80 18.00 15.28
C ILE A 647 -15.35 19.09 16.18
N ASP A 648 -14.58 20.14 16.46
CA ASP A 648 -15.01 21.26 17.31
C ASP A 648 -16.19 22.03 16.71
N SER A 649 -16.23 22.14 15.37
CA SER A 649 -17.27 22.88 14.65
C SER A 649 -18.54 22.05 14.36
N TYR A 650 -18.36 20.77 13.99
CA TYR A 650 -19.42 19.93 13.40
C TYR A 650 -19.59 18.56 14.08
N GLY A 651 -18.68 18.14 14.95
CA GLY A 651 -18.67 16.82 15.60
C GLY A 651 -17.93 15.73 14.82
N ALA A 652 -17.46 14.72 15.57
CA ALA A 652 -16.79 13.54 15.04
C ALA A 652 -17.65 12.77 14.03
N ASP A 653 -18.96 12.62 14.26
CA ASP A 653 -19.83 11.88 13.33
C ASP A 653 -19.91 12.55 11.96
N THR A 654 -19.89 13.89 11.91
CA THR A 654 -19.84 14.64 10.65
C THR A 654 -18.53 14.34 9.92
N ALA A 655 -17.38 14.42 10.62
CA ALA A 655 -16.07 14.17 10.02
C ALA A 655 -15.96 12.74 9.46
N ARG A 656 -16.44 11.74 10.21
CA ARG A 656 -16.48 10.34 9.79
C ARG A 656 -17.35 10.16 8.56
N PHE A 657 -18.59 10.66 8.61
CA PHE A 657 -19.55 10.46 7.53
C PHE A 657 -19.09 11.12 6.22
N PHE A 658 -18.50 12.32 6.31
CA PHE A 658 -17.93 13.00 5.15
C PHE A 658 -16.81 12.18 4.49
N MET A 659 -15.88 11.62 5.27
CA MET A 659 -14.80 10.78 4.74
C MET A 659 -15.28 9.51 4.02
N LEU A 660 -16.52 9.07 4.31
CA LEU A 660 -17.14 7.91 3.67
C LEU A 660 -18.00 8.28 2.45
N SER A 661 -18.47 9.53 2.33
CA SER A 661 -19.53 9.92 1.38
C SER A 661 -19.06 10.31 -0.01
N ASP A 662 -17.91 10.97 -0.12
CA ASP A 662 -17.61 11.81 -1.29
C ASP A 662 -17.06 11.04 -2.50
N SER A 663 -16.34 9.94 -2.27
CA SER A 663 -15.76 9.14 -3.35
C SER A 663 -15.63 7.67 -2.99
N PRO A 664 -15.56 6.79 -4.00
CA PRO A 664 -15.13 5.41 -3.79
C PRO A 664 -13.89 5.34 -2.89
N PRO A 665 -13.85 4.44 -1.89
CA PRO A 665 -12.77 4.42 -0.90
C PRO A 665 -11.36 4.24 -1.48
N ASP A 666 -11.24 3.65 -2.67
CA ASP A 666 -10.00 3.42 -3.43
C ASP A 666 -9.56 4.62 -4.30
N ARG A 667 -10.39 5.67 -4.40
CA ARG A 667 -10.09 6.89 -5.16
C ARG A 667 -9.69 8.06 -4.27
N ASP A 668 -8.88 8.95 -4.81
CA ASP A 668 -8.50 10.17 -4.11
C ASP A 668 -9.74 11.03 -3.80
N VAL A 669 -9.78 11.63 -2.61
CA VAL A 669 -10.84 12.53 -2.16
C VAL A 669 -10.27 13.92 -2.05
N ILE A 670 -10.95 14.87 -2.69
CA ILE A 670 -10.64 16.29 -2.55
C ILE A 670 -11.33 16.78 -1.29
N TRP A 671 -10.55 17.28 -0.34
CA TRP A 671 -11.11 17.92 0.84
C TRP A 671 -11.84 19.20 0.45
N THR A 672 -13.11 19.34 0.87
CA THR A 672 -13.90 20.57 0.67
C THR A 672 -14.74 20.89 1.90
N GLU A 673 -14.83 22.17 2.26
CA GLU A 673 -15.68 22.63 3.37
C GLU A 673 -17.17 22.38 3.08
N ALA A 674 -17.61 22.62 1.84
CA ALA A 674 -18.99 22.36 1.40
C ALA A 674 -19.42 20.89 1.59
N GLY A 675 -18.49 19.94 1.44
CA GLY A 675 -18.72 18.52 1.69
C GLY A 675 -19.01 18.23 3.16
N VAL A 676 -18.22 18.82 4.07
CA VAL A 676 -18.41 18.72 5.53
C VAL A 676 -19.76 19.29 5.95
N GLU A 677 -20.12 20.48 5.46
CA GLU A 677 -21.42 21.07 5.75
C GLU A 677 -22.58 20.19 5.26
N GLY A 678 -22.41 19.56 4.09
CA GLY A 678 -23.37 18.60 3.53
C GLY A 678 -23.63 17.43 4.48
N ALA A 679 -22.55 16.82 4.98
CA ALA A 679 -22.63 15.76 5.99
C ALA A 679 -23.29 16.25 7.29
N HIS A 680 -22.95 17.45 7.77
CA HIS A 680 -23.53 18.01 8.99
C HIS A 680 -25.04 18.25 8.86
N ARG A 681 -25.49 18.79 7.71
CA ARG A 681 -26.92 18.97 7.43
C ARG A 681 -27.67 17.63 7.46
N PHE A 682 -27.03 16.55 7.01
CA PHE A 682 -27.63 15.22 7.06
C PHE A 682 -27.73 14.66 8.49
N VAL A 683 -26.67 14.81 9.30
CA VAL A 683 -26.69 14.49 10.75
C VAL A 683 -27.85 15.18 11.44
N GLN A 684 -27.96 16.51 11.28
CA GLN A 684 -29.05 17.31 11.89
C GLN A 684 -30.43 16.90 11.36
N ARG A 685 -30.53 16.50 10.08
CA ARG A 685 -31.78 16.04 9.49
C ARG A 685 -32.27 14.73 10.10
N ILE A 686 -31.39 13.75 10.30
CA ILE A 686 -31.75 12.48 10.95
C ILE A 686 -32.26 12.77 12.37
N TRP A 687 -31.50 13.52 13.15
CA TRP A 687 -31.87 13.90 14.51
C TRP A 687 -33.25 14.56 14.57
N ARG A 688 -33.49 15.54 13.70
CA ARG A 688 -34.77 16.25 13.65
C ARG A 688 -35.94 15.33 13.31
N LEU A 689 -35.81 14.51 12.25
CA LEU A 689 -36.88 13.62 11.80
C LEU A 689 -37.25 12.59 12.86
N LEU A 690 -36.26 11.94 13.47
CA LEU A 690 -36.49 10.96 14.52
C LEU A 690 -36.98 11.62 15.81
N GLY A 691 -36.44 12.78 16.17
CA GLY A 691 -36.85 13.53 17.35
C GLY A 691 -38.28 14.05 17.29
N GLU A 692 -38.71 14.60 16.15
CA GLU A 692 -40.09 15.04 15.94
C GLU A 692 -41.08 13.86 16.04
N ALA A 693 -40.73 12.69 15.52
CA ALA A 693 -41.56 11.49 15.57
C ALA A 693 -41.48 10.75 16.93
N SER A 694 -40.42 10.95 17.71
CA SER A 694 -40.09 10.15 18.90
C SER A 694 -41.22 10.05 19.93
N ALA A 695 -41.96 11.14 20.16
CA ALA A 695 -43.05 11.18 21.13
C ALA A 695 -44.16 10.16 20.82
N ASN A 696 -44.39 9.87 19.54
CA ASN A 696 -45.40 8.93 19.06
C ASN A 696 -44.81 7.55 18.70
N LEU A 697 -43.48 7.42 18.68
CA LEU A 697 -42.77 6.15 18.45
C LEU A 697 -42.35 5.45 19.74
N LYS A 698 -42.17 6.20 20.83
CA LYS A 698 -41.72 5.66 22.12
C LYS A 698 -42.75 4.70 22.70
N GLY A 699 -42.29 3.49 23.03
CA GLY A 699 -43.15 2.42 23.56
C GLY A 699 -44.03 1.73 22.51
N ILE A 700 -43.91 2.11 21.23
CA ILE A 700 -44.54 1.38 20.12
C ILE A 700 -43.69 0.16 19.78
N GLU A 701 -44.36 -0.95 19.52
CA GLU A 701 -43.72 -2.20 19.07
C GLU A 701 -43.35 -2.08 17.58
N ALA A 702 -42.08 -2.32 17.26
CA ALA A 702 -41.61 -2.35 15.87
C ALA A 702 -42.21 -3.54 15.11
N LYS A 703 -42.99 -3.27 14.05
CA LYS A 703 -43.60 -4.32 13.20
C LYS A 703 -43.51 -3.97 11.73
N THR A 704 -43.44 -5.01 10.91
CA THR A 704 -43.55 -4.90 9.45
C THR A 704 -44.95 -4.39 9.08
N GLY A 705 -45.00 -3.34 8.25
CA GLY A 705 -46.26 -2.81 7.73
C GLY A 705 -46.94 -3.79 6.77
N THR A 706 -48.27 -3.84 6.80
CA THR A 706 -49.04 -4.88 6.12
C THR A 706 -49.50 -4.46 4.72
N GLU A 707 -49.86 -3.20 4.53
CA GLU A 707 -50.35 -2.70 3.24
C GLU A 707 -49.98 -1.22 3.00
N GLY A 708 -50.29 -0.74 1.79
CA GLY A 708 -50.16 0.67 1.41
C GLY A 708 -48.79 1.29 1.74
N LEU A 709 -48.83 2.46 2.38
CA LEU A 709 -47.62 3.19 2.75
C LEU A 709 -46.80 2.48 3.83
N ALA A 710 -47.43 1.77 4.76
CA ALA A 710 -46.75 1.03 5.83
C ALA A 710 -45.88 -0.11 5.24
N LEU A 711 -46.44 -0.90 4.32
CA LEU A 711 -45.69 -1.93 3.60
C LEU A 711 -44.57 -1.33 2.75
N ALA A 712 -44.80 -0.20 2.09
CA ALA A 712 -43.78 0.49 1.30
C ALA A 712 -42.59 0.94 2.16
N VAL A 713 -42.85 1.48 3.35
CA VAL A 713 -41.84 1.84 4.36
C VAL A 713 -41.00 0.64 4.76
N SER A 714 -41.64 -0.47 5.18
CA SER A 714 -40.91 -1.68 5.57
C SER A 714 -40.09 -2.27 4.41
N ARG A 715 -40.67 -2.36 3.19
CA ARG A 715 -39.92 -2.86 2.01
C ARG A 715 -38.67 -2.04 1.74
N HIS A 716 -38.77 -0.71 1.78
CA HIS A 716 -37.61 0.14 1.55
C HIS A 716 -36.57 -0.01 2.66
N ALA A 717 -36.98 -0.04 3.94
CA ALA A 717 -36.08 -0.24 5.07
C ALA A 717 -35.32 -1.56 4.98
N HIS A 718 -36.01 -2.69 4.75
CA HIS A 718 -35.38 -4.01 4.63
C HIS A 718 -34.45 -4.12 3.41
N LYS A 719 -34.82 -3.52 2.26
CA LYS A 719 -33.93 -3.45 1.09
C LYS A 719 -32.65 -2.68 1.40
N THR A 720 -32.78 -1.56 2.12
CA THR A 720 -31.63 -0.78 2.54
C THR A 720 -30.77 -1.54 3.55
N VAL A 721 -31.36 -2.25 4.52
CA VAL A 721 -30.61 -3.10 5.47
C VAL A 721 -29.72 -4.11 4.73
N LYS A 722 -30.33 -4.88 3.81
CA LYS A 722 -29.60 -5.85 2.99
C LYS A 722 -28.46 -5.18 2.23
N ALA A 723 -28.78 -4.10 1.54
CA ALA A 723 -27.85 -3.54 0.57
C ALA A 723 -26.74 -2.69 1.21
N VAL A 724 -26.99 -2.04 2.35
CA VAL A 724 -25.94 -1.41 3.18
C VAL A 724 -25.00 -2.46 3.75
N GLY A 725 -25.52 -3.58 4.28
CA GLY A 725 -24.69 -4.69 4.76
C GLY A 725 -23.78 -5.26 3.66
N GLU A 726 -24.34 -5.51 2.47
CA GLU A 726 -23.57 -5.97 1.29
C GLU A 726 -22.51 -4.96 0.83
N ASP A 727 -22.81 -3.66 0.90
CA ASP A 727 -21.85 -2.62 0.50
C ASP A 727 -20.72 -2.47 1.53
N ILE A 728 -20.99 -2.63 2.84
CA ILE A 728 -19.94 -2.64 3.87
C ILE A 728 -19.02 -3.86 3.69
N GLU A 729 -19.57 -5.06 3.44
CA GLU A 729 -18.78 -6.28 3.16
C GLU A 729 -17.86 -6.12 1.93
N LYS A 730 -18.30 -5.33 0.94
CA LYS A 730 -17.52 -5.01 -0.28
C LYS A 730 -16.64 -3.76 -0.13
N LEU A 731 -16.61 -3.15 1.06
CA LEU A 731 -15.90 -1.90 1.34
C LEU A 731 -16.32 -0.74 0.41
N ALA A 732 -17.58 -0.75 -0.04
CA ALA A 732 -18.18 0.26 -0.90
C ALA A 732 -18.94 1.31 -0.06
N PHE A 733 -18.26 1.92 0.90
CA PHE A 733 -18.88 2.79 1.92
C PHE A 733 -19.68 3.96 1.34
N ASN A 734 -19.22 4.55 0.24
CA ASN A 734 -19.93 5.63 -0.45
C ASN A 734 -21.30 5.20 -0.99
N LYS A 735 -21.45 3.93 -1.43
CA LYS A 735 -22.75 3.38 -1.84
C LYS A 735 -23.65 3.15 -0.63
N ALA A 736 -23.11 2.62 0.46
CA ALA A 736 -23.85 2.48 1.72
C ALA A 736 -24.37 3.83 2.21
N VAL A 737 -23.54 4.88 2.16
CA VAL A 737 -23.94 6.28 2.46
C VAL A 737 -25.07 6.75 1.53
N ALA A 738 -24.97 6.54 0.22
CA ALA A 738 -26.03 6.92 -0.72
C ALA A 738 -27.37 6.25 -0.40
N ARG A 739 -27.36 4.96 -0.02
CA ARG A 739 -28.58 4.24 0.39
C ARG A 739 -29.17 4.78 1.69
N LEU A 740 -28.34 5.25 2.63
CA LEU A 740 -28.82 5.90 3.85
C LEU A 740 -29.49 7.24 3.55
N TYR A 741 -28.94 8.03 2.62
CA TYR A 741 -29.59 9.23 2.12
C TYR A 741 -30.96 8.91 1.51
N GLU A 742 -31.04 7.89 0.65
CA GLU A 742 -32.30 7.43 0.03
C GLU A 742 -33.33 6.99 1.08
N LEU A 743 -32.92 6.17 2.06
CA LEU A 743 -33.81 5.71 3.13
C LEU A 743 -34.36 6.88 3.95
N VAL A 744 -33.50 7.80 4.41
CA VAL A 744 -33.92 8.96 5.21
C VAL A 744 -34.81 9.90 4.39
N ASN A 745 -34.57 10.03 3.08
CA ASN A 745 -35.46 10.77 2.18
C ASN A 745 -36.85 10.12 2.10
N THR A 746 -36.90 8.81 1.89
CA THR A 746 -38.15 8.03 1.79
C THR A 746 -38.96 8.10 3.09
N LEU A 747 -38.29 8.06 4.25
CA LEU A 747 -38.95 8.09 5.56
C LEU A 747 -39.40 9.49 6.00
N ALA A 748 -38.95 10.56 5.35
CA ALA A 748 -39.20 11.92 5.83
C ALA A 748 -40.70 12.26 5.91
N ALA A 749 -41.50 11.90 4.90
CA ALA A 749 -42.94 12.16 4.92
C ALA A 749 -43.70 11.23 5.90
N PRO A 750 -43.50 9.89 5.88
CA PRO A 750 -44.10 9.00 6.88
C PRO A 750 -43.80 9.38 8.34
N LEU A 751 -42.55 9.75 8.66
CA LEU A 751 -42.18 10.18 10.01
C LEU A 751 -42.83 11.52 10.38
N SER A 752 -43.02 12.42 9.43
CA SER A 752 -43.76 13.67 9.64
C SER A 752 -45.23 13.42 9.95
N ASP A 753 -45.86 12.45 9.27
CA ASP A 753 -47.24 12.05 9.56
C ASP A 753 -47.37 11.40 10.94
N VAL A 754 -46.40 10.58 11.34
CA VAL A 754 -46.31 10.05 12.72
C VAL A 754 -46.15 11.19 13.72
N ALA A 755 -45.22 12.12 13.50
CA ALA A 755 -45.01 13.28 14.39
C ALA A 755 -46.27 14.15 14.54
N ALA A 756 -47.04 14.32 13.46
CA ALA A 756 -48.29 15.06 13.45
C ALA A 756 -49.50 14.29 14.01
N GLY A 757 -49.34 13.03 14.41
CA GLY A 757 -50.43 12.16 14.88
C GLY A 757 -51.44 11.80 13.79
N LYS A 758 -51.01 11.80 12.52
CA LYS A 758 -51.84 11.49 11.35
C LYS A 758 -51.68 10.06 10.84
N ALA A 759 -50.62 9.37 11.28
CA ALA A 759 -50.37 7.98 10.92
C ALA A 759 -51.32 7.04 11.67
N ASP A 760 -51.82 6.01 10.98
CA ASP A 760 -52.54 4.90 11.62
C ASP A 760 -51.57 3.98 12.40
N PRO A 761 -52.08 3.01 13.18
CA PRO A 761 -51.23 2.10 13.96
C PRO A 761 -50.27 1.23 13.14
N ASP A 762 -50.65 0.83 11.92
CA ASP A 762 -49.80 -0.02 11.06
C ASP A 762 -48.61 0.79 10.54
N LEU A 763 -48.87 1.98 10.01
CA LEU A 763 -47.84 2.92 9.57
C LEU A 763 -46.94 3.35 10.74
N THR A 764 -47.51 3.58 11.93
CA THR A 764 -46.73 3.96 13.12
C THR A 764 -45.76 2.84 13.53
N SER A 765 -46.20 1.58 13.50
CA SER A 765 -45.36 0.42 13.83
C SER A 765 -44.29 0.15 12.77
N ALA A 766 -44.62 0.33 11.49
CA ALA A 766 -43.67 0.26 10.37
C ALA A 766 -42.62 1.39 10.43
N CYS A 767 -43.03 2.61 10.76
CA CYS A 767 -42.12 3.73 10.99
C CYS A 767 -41.22 3.50 12.21
N LYS A 768 -41.71 2.86 13.28
CA LYS A 768 -40.87 2.45 14.42
C LYS A 768 -39.79 1.47 13.98
N GLN A 769 -40.16 0.41 13.26
CA GLN A 769 -39.22 -0.57 12.73
C GLN A 769 -38.17 0.10 11.82
N ALA A 770 -38.62 0.94 10.88
CA ALA A 770 -37.71 1.63 9.97
C ALA A 770 -36.80 2.64 10.69
N ALA A 771 -37.29 3.33 11.73
CA ALA A 771 -36.49 4.22 12.56
C ALA A 771 -35.39 3.47 13.32
N ASP A 772 -35.72 2.33 13.93
CA ASP A 772 -34.72 1.48 14.59
C ASP A 772 -33.67 0.97 13.60
N MET A 773 -34.11 0.53 12.42
CA MET A 773 -33.19 0.13 11.34
C MET A 773 -32.29 1.29 10.91
N VAL A 774 -32.80 2.51 10.72
CA VAL A 774 -31.95 3.68 10.40
C VAL A 774 -30.87 3.84 11.45
N VAL A 775 -31.21 3.81 12.75
CA VAL A 775 -30.25 3.98 13.84
C VAL A 775 -29.16 2.90 13.79
N LEU A 776 -29.54 1.64 13.62
CA LEU A 776 -28.56 0.55 13.57
C LEU A 776 -27.68 0.60 12.30
N LEU A 777 -28.24 1.02 11.16
CA LEU A 777 -27.49 1.12 9.90
C LEU A 777 -26.51 2.29 9.87
N ILE A 778 -26.82 3.41 10.54
CA ILE A 778 -25.87 4.54 10.64
C ILE A 778 -24.81 4.31 11.71
N ALA A 779 -25.03 3.40 12.67
CA ALA A 779 -24.14 3.21 13.82
C ALA A 779 -22.66 2.93 13.50
N PRO A 780 -22.31 2.16 12.45
CA PRO A 780 -20.90 2.01 12.07
C PRO A 780 -20.24 3.33 11.61
N MET A 781 -21.03 4.26 11.05
CA MET A 781 -20.54 5.49 10.42
C MET A 781 -20.63 6.70 11.36
N MET A 782 -21.77 6.83 12.07
CA MET A 782 -22.12 7.92 12.98
C MET A 782 -22.55 7.34 14.35
N PRO A 783 -21.62 6.71 15.09
CA PRO A 783 -21.96 5.94 16.28
C PRO A 783 -22.57 6.78 17.41
N HIS A 784 -22.19 8.05 17.55
CA HIS A 784 -22.66 8.88 18.67
C HIS A 784 -24.11 9.34 18.44
N LEU A 785 -24.43 9.78 17.21
CA LEU A 785 -25.78 10.10 16.78
C LEU A 785 -26.69 8.88 16.88
N ALA A 786 -26.18 7.70 16.53
CA ALA A 786 -26.94 6.46 16.64
C ALA A 786 -27.36 6.19 18.09
N GLU A 787 -26.43 6.27 19.05
CA GLU A 787 -26.75 6.08 20.47
C GLU A 787 -27.75 7.12 21.00
N GLU A 788 -27.58 8.40 20.62
CA GLU A 788 -28.56 9.45 21.00
C GLU A 788 -29.95 9.15 20.43
N CYS A 789 -30.04 8.79 19.15
CA CYS A 789 -31.30 8.46 18.50
C CYS A 789 -31.94 7.21 19.12
N TRP A 790 -31.17 6.19 19.48
CA TRP A 790 -31.65 4.97 20.13
C TRP A 790 -32.32 5.29 21.47
N LYS A 791 -31.62 6.08 22.30
CA LYS A 791 -32.16 6.56 23.58
C LYS A 791 -33.38 7.46 23.39
N LEU A 792 -33.37 8.33 22.38
CA LEU A 792 -34.48 9.23 22.06
C LEU A 792 -35.74 8.45 21.67
N LEU A 793 -35.60 7.37 20.91
CA LEU A 793 -36.69 6.47 20.54
C LEU A 793 -37.18 5.60 21.71
N GLY A 794 -36.48 5.65 22.86
CA GLY A 794 -36.83 4.93 24.07
C GLY A 794 -36.49 3.45 24.03
N ASN A 795 -35.52 3.07 23.21
CA ASN A 795 -34.99 1.71 23.18
C ASN A 795 -34.03 1.49 24.36
N ASP A 796 -33.94 0.24 24.82
CA ASP A 796 -33.05 -0.16 25.91
C ASP A 796 -31.65 -0.51 25.40
N GLY A 797 -30.66 -0.47 26.31
CA GLY A 797 -29.27 -0.85 26.01
C GLY A 797 -28.50 0.18 25.17
N MET A 798 -27.37 -0.26 24.62
CA MET A 798 -26.50 0.52 23.75
C MET A 798 -26.57 -0.02 22.32
N VAL A 799 -26.54 0.88 21.35
CA VAL A 799 -26.43 0.52 19.93
C VAL A 799 -25.14 -0.26 19.67
N ALA A 800 -24.04 0.13 20.31
CA ALA A 800 -22.74 -0.53 20.13
C ALA A 800 -22.73 -2.03 20.50
N THR A 801 -23.68 -2.49 21.32
CA THR A 801 -23.85 -3.90 21.71
C THR A 801 -25.10 -4.54 21.09
N THR A 802 -25.83 -3.81 20.25
CA THR A 802 -27.05 -4.31 19.61
C THR A 802 -26.71 -5.01 18.30
N ALA A 803 -27.37 -6.13 18.02
CA ALA A 803 -27.15 -6.88 16.80
C ALA A 803 -27.55 -6.07 15.54
N TRP A 804 -26.87 -6.34 14.44
CA TRP A 804 -27.22 -5.79 13.13
C TRP A 804 -28.65 -6.22 12.77
N PRO A 805 -29.48 -5.31 12.24
CA PRO A 805 -30.87 -5.64 11.93
C PRO A 805 -30.91 -6.69 10.83
N ASP A 806 -31.79 -7.68 10.99
CA ASP A 806 -32.05 -8.64 9.93
C ASP A 806 -33.00 -8.04 8.87
N HIS A 807 -32.97 -8.61 7.66
CA HIS A 807 -33.90 -8.25 6.61
C HIS A 807 -34.85 -9.39 6.26
N ASP A 808 -36.12 -9.06 6.01
CA ASP A 808 -37.08 -10.04 5.52
C ASP A 808 -36.85 -10.31 4.03
N SER A 809 -36.48 -11.55 3.72
CA SER A 809 -36.24 -12.03 2.35
C SER A 809 -37.43 -11.81 1.40
N SER A 810 -38.66 -11.83 1.92
CA SER A 810 -39.88 -11.61 1.13
C SER A 810 -40.05 -10.14 0.72
N LEU A 811 -39.53 -9.19 1.51
CA LEU A 811 -39.67 -7.75 1.28
C LEU A 811 -38.57 -7.17 0.39
N VAL A 812 -37.41 -7.84 0.33
CA VAL A 812 -36.28 -7.44 -0.51
C VAL A 812 -36.33 -8.02 -1.92
N THR A 813 -37.17 -9.02 -2.15
CA THR A 813 -37.38 -9.60 -3.47
C THR A 813 -38.37 -8.73 -4.24
N ASP A 814 -37.94 -8.24 -5.39
CA ASP A 814 -38.82 -7.60 -6.35
C ASP A 814 -39.53 -8.67 -7.18
N GLU A 815 -40.84 -8.81 -7.00
CA GLU A 815 -41.67 -9.73 -7.80
C GLU A 815 -41.71 -9.30 -9.27
N GLN A 816 -41.46 -8.03 -9.56
CA GLN A 816 -41.42 -7.47 -10.91
C GLN A 816 -40.09 -6.77 -11.18
N VAL A 817 -39.57 -6.91 -12.40
CA VAL A 817 -38.37 -6.22 -12.90
C VAL A 817 -38.73 -5.26 -14.01
N VAL A 818 -38.05 -4.11 -14.05
CA VAL A 818 -38.15 -3.15 -15.14
C VAL A 818 -37.00 -3.41 -16.12
N LEU A 819 -37.33 -3.90 -17.30
CA LEU A 819 -36.40 -4.20 -18.38
C LEU A 819 -36.35 -2.99 -19.34
N PRO A 820 -35.21 -2.30 -19.50
CA PRO A 820 -35.05 -1.34 -20.58
C PRO A 820 -35.20 -2.06 -21.93
N VAL A 821 -36.00 -1.49 -22.82
CA VAL A 821 -36.22 -2.02 -24.17
C VAL A 821 -35.53 -1.11 -25.18
N GLN A 822 -34.60 -1.69 -25.92
CA GLN A 822 -33.83 -1.05 -26.97
C GLN A 822 -34.35 -1.44 -28.36
N ILE A 823 -34.17 -0.53 -29.31
CA ILE A 823 -34.37 -0.79 -30.74
C ILE A 823 -33.06 -0.46 -31.45
N ASN A 824 -32.46 -1.46 -32.11
CA ASN A 824 -31.13 -1.35 -32.73
C ASN A 824 -30.09 -0.71 -31.78
N GLY A 825 -30.08 -1.13 -30.52
CA GLY A 825 -29.13 -0.68 -29.49
C GLY A 825 -29.46 0.66 -28.81
N LYS A 826 -30.55 1.34 -29.18
CA LYS A 826 -30.96 2.62 -28.54
C LYS A 826 -32.18 2.39 -27.65
N LYS A 827 -32.13 2.83 -26.37
CA LYS A 827 -33.28 2.76 -25.45
C LYS A 827 -34.48 3.52 -26.02
N ARG A 828 -35.66 2.90 -26.01
CA ARG A 828 -36.92 3.45 -26.52
C ARG A 828 -38.07 3.41 -25.53
N GLY A 829 -37.97 2.52 -24.55
CA GLY A 829 -38.93 2.43 -23.45
C GLY A 829 -38.48 1.39 -22.43
N GLU A 830 -39.41 0.96 -21.61
CA GLU A 830 -39.21 0.00 -20.53
C GLU A 830 -40.39 -0.98 -20.49
N LEU A 831 -40.14 -2.19 -19.99
CA LEU A 831 -41.15 -3.20 -19.73
C LEU A 831 -41.08 -3.58 -18.24
N THR A 832 -42.17 -3.41 -17.51
CA THR A 832 -42.32 -4.01 -16.18
C THR A 832 -42.95 -5.38 -16.31
N ILE A 833 -42.26 -6.42 -15.84
CA ILE A 833 -42.72 -7.82 -15.95
C ILE A 833 -42.31 -8.62 -14.72
N ASP A 834 -42.97 -9.74 -14.44
CA ASP A 834 -42.59 -10.68 -13.39
C ASP A 834 -41.10 -11.06 -13.48
N ARG A 835 -40.39 -11.07 -12.34
CA ARG A 835 -38.95 -11.36 -12.26
C ARG A 835 -38.59 -12.76 -12.75
N ASN A 836 -39.51 -13.70 -12.60
CA ASN A 836 -39.37 -15.10 -13.01
C ASN A 836 -40.06 -15.37 -14.35
N ALA A 837 -40.48 -14.33 -15.08
CA ALA A 837 -41.00 -14.47 -16.43
C ALA A 837 -39.97 -15.19 -17.30
N ASP A 838 -40.41 -16.28 -17.94
CA ASP A 838 -39.59 -17.00 -18.89
C ASP A 838 -39.35 -16.16 -20.15
N GLN A 839 -38.44 -16.62 -21.01
CA GLN A 839 -38.09 -15.90 -22.22
C GLN A 839 -39.33 -15.64 -23.09
N ALA A 840 -40.25 -16.61 -23.21
CA ALA A 840 -41.44 -16.47 -24.04
C ALA A 840 -42.40 -15.38 -23.54
N ALA A 841 -42.60 -15.28 -22.22
CA ALA A 841 -43.40 -14.23 -21.60
C ALA A 841 -42.79 -12.83 -21.81
N VAL A 842 -41.46 -12.71 -21.70
CA VAL A 842 -40.74 -11.46 -21.99
C VAL A 842 -40.86 -11.09 -23.47
N GLU A 843 -40.70 -12.04 -24.39
CA GLU A 843 -40.84 -11.80 -25.83
C GLU A 843 -42.24 -11.29 -26.19
N ALA A 844 -43.29 -11.97 -25.71
CA ALA A 844 -44.67 -11.59 -25.95
C ALA A 844 -44.98 -10.18 -25.42
N ALA A 845 -44.53 -9.87 -24.20
CA ALA A 845 -44.76 -8.58 -23.56
C ALA A 845 -44.00 -7.44 -24.28
N VAL A 846 -42.75 -7.66 -24.71
CA VAL A 846 -41.98 -6.65 -25.47
C VAL A 846 -42.59 -6.36 -26.83
N LEU A 847 -43.05 -7.40 -27.55
CA LEU A 847 -43.70 -7.23 -28.85
C LEU A 847 -45.07 -6.54 -28.76
N ALA A 848 -45.71 -6.57 -27.60
CA ALA A 848 -46.98 -5.88 -27.36
C ALA A 848 -46.82 -4.37 -27.12
N LEU A 849 -45.61 -3.87 -26.83
CA LEU A 849 -45.37 -2.46 -26.54
C LEU A 849 -45.59 -1.58 -27.78
N ASP A 850 -46.37 -0.50 -27.61
CA ASP A 850 -46.77 0.38 -28.72
C ASP A 850 -45.58 0.94 -29.51
N PHE A 851 -44.50 1.36 -28.81
CA PHE A 851 -43.30 1.89 -29.46
C PHE A 851 -42.49 0.82 -30.21
N VAL A 852 -42.58 -0.45 -29.80
CA VAL A 852 -41.96 -1.58 -30.52
C VAL A 852 -42.76 -1.89 -31.77
N ARG A 853 -44.10 -1.99 -31.65
CA ARG A 853 -45.01 -2.22 -32.79
C ARG A 853 -44.91 -1.12 -33.85
N ALA A 854 -44.81 0.14 -33.41
CA ALA A 854 -44.63 1.28 -34.29
C ALA A 854 -43.29 1.21 -35.05
N ALA A 855 -42.22 0.82 -34.37
CA ALA A 855 -40.90 0.73 -34.97
C ALA A 855 -40.74 -0.46 -35.93
N THR A 856 -41.40 -1.59 -35.66
CA THR A 856 -41.36 -2.78 -36.55
C THR A 856 -42.37 -2.72 -37.68
N GLY A 857 -43.30 -1.74 -37.67
CA GLY A 857 -44.36 -1.64 -38.67
C GLY A 857 -45.30 -2.85 -38.69
N GLY A 858 -45.41 -3.57 -37.57
CA GLY A 858 -46.18 -4.82 -37.47
C GLY A 858 -45.49 -6.07 -38.00
N ASN A 859 -44.26 -5.97 -38.52
CA ASN A 859 -43.47 -7.14 -38.93
C ASN A 859 -42.73 -7.77 -37.73
N PRO A 860 -42.41 -9.09 -37.79
CA PRO A 860 -41.55 -9.71 -36.78
C PRO A 860 -40.13 -9.11 -36.83
N PRO A 861 -39.49 -8.84 -35.67
CA PRO A 861 -38.11 -8.35 -35.64
C PRO A 861 -37.14 -9.40 -36.17
N ARG A 862 -36.04 -8.96 -36.79
CA ARG A 862 -34.97 -9.85 -37.27
C ARG A 862 -34.35 -10.70 -36.16
N LYS A 863 -34.19 -10.11 -34.97
CA LYS A 863 -33.70 -10.80 -33.77
C LYS A 863 -34.18 -10.09 -32.52
N LEU A 864 -34.54 -10.86 -31.50
CA LEU A 864 -34.82 -10.36 -30.17
C LEU A 864 -33.74 -10.89 -29.22
N ILE A 865 -32.98 -10.00 -28.59
CA ILE A 865 -31.90 -10.36 -27.66
C ILE A 865 -32.39 -10.03 -26.26
N ILE A 866 -32.65 -11.07 -25.48
CA ILE A 866 -33.06 -10.94 -24.08
C ILE A 866 -31.85 -11.29 -23.22
N VAL A 867 -31.41 -10.32 -22.42
CA VAL A 867 -30.49 -10.58 -21.33
C VAL A 867 -31.34 -10.63 -20.06
N PRO A 868 -31.53 -11.82 -19.45
CA PRO A 868 -32.44 -12.00 -18.33
C PRO A 868 -32.25 -10.97 -17.22
N GLN A 869 -33.36 -10.41 -16.73
CA GLN A 869 -33.41 -9.40 -15.66
C GLN A 869 -32.57 -8.13 -15.92
N ARG A 870 -32.10 -7.89 -17.15
CA ARG A 870 -31.18 -6.79 -17.45
C ARG A 870 -31.62 -5.89 -18.60
N ILE A 871 -31.88 -6.44 -19.79
CA ILE A 871 -32.23 -5.63 -20.97
C ILE A 871 -32.86 -6.48 -22.08
N VAL A 872 -33.71 -5.87 -22.90
CA VAL A 872 -34.19 -6.47 -24.15
C VAL A 872 -33.81 -5.56 -25.32
N ASN A 873 -33.19 -6.12 -26.36
CA ASN A 873 -32.86 -5.39 -27.59
C ASN A 873 -33.59 -6.00 -28.79
N VAL A 874 -34.45 -5.19 -29.40
CA VAL A 874 -35.20 -5.49 -30.62
C VAL A 874 -34.36 -5.07 -31.82
N VAL A 875 -33.93 -6.05 -32.61
CA VAL A 875 -33.21 -5.82 -33.87
C VAL A 875 -34.23 -5.85 -35.01
N ILE A 876 -34.40 -4.72 -35.68
CA ILE A 876 -35.34 -4.54 -36.80
C ILE A 876 -34.64 -4.81 -38.13
#